data_AF-A0A935ZG90-F1
#
_entry.id   AF-A0A935ZG90-F1
#
_cell.length_a   1.000
_cell.length_b   1.000
_cell.length_c   1.000
_cell.angle_alpha   90.00
_cell.angle_beta   90.00
_cell.angle_gamma   90.00
#
_symmetry.space_group_name_H-M   'P 1'
#
loop_
_entity.id
_entity.type
_entity.pdbx_description
1 polymer ?
#
loop_
_entity_poly.entity_id
_entity_poly.type
_entity_poly.pdbx_seq_one_letter_code
_entity_poly.pdbx_strand_id
1 'polypeptide(L)'
;MAAKLRLDLLAVVALVGWLLWPIPWQPPLSQDHTVHLTRAYLLGQQLAQGHLSGWSSCWYFGSPTGELYPPLGDLAVVLVRAASLTLLPWPQAYAWVFFAAVCTIGIAMVQTSRALGWGSAPGLVAAAALLLDPGAPREGGFAFTVTFGVWLQPLSAALLWWALALWFRGLHRARTDVHGLVLGSGLAALALVTHPAALPTLALASLPLAWFAATAGQRVATAVRLGLALLCALALVGAWWLPLLAMRDAMANFGVLHRPLADMLHDAARGELFAHLSPALGYAGLGAMFVALWCRARAPFAAFAAVVAAALWLAASADFYTWLRPDRISEGFAALQWQRLLIGAKPGVMLCVGWAAAALVRAARRPTRPWRRRLATTTVAVACGVVTLDVARVARDGGVGTIARARAGESPEALAFERDWADALTWLRTQWQHRDGFYRIAYETVSRHGHGLADAPVFTDAPAYKIGYTPGETFVHRLDADEPTVLDRLRVRYLVTVTGRGGHEVARFGVIRVLERPLVAAIAELEGPGSLQITRDDPDGDGVELDIDGSGPDTALVFNLAGYPRWRLLHDGEEVAWHERAITRSHRPQLGYGDSARPDEPILLAAPAADGHWQLVYERWRGADIIGWLATITAALVLGAAWRSPHRAGAWLDARPSRVPPWAPAVLAAIAIAIAVRRQLAGRRDDADLASTRAWAGDVAIEALEFAMPRIDRAIVPALVLRSDHAARGSVTFDAITLPAILHGWVALADHDVLRARGHAELVLEVRGPTGDWRRLGTVPVRMNGGAVRFAIPTAPGGTDDPALATGGGPVVARAVLSATLQGTATIAFDLQLAPP
;
A
#
# COMPACT_ATOMS: atom_id res chain seq x y z
N MET A 1 -19.66 -6.18 41.54
CA MET A 1 -18.57 -6.92 40.86
C MET A 1 -17.33 -6.04 40.82
N ALA A 2 -16.40 -6.21 41.76
CA ALA A 2 -15.12 -5.50 41.70
C ALA A 2 -14.39 -5.92 40.41
N ALA A 3 -14.11 -4.96 39.53
CA ALA A 3 -13.33 -5.21 38.33
C ALA A 3 -11.95 -5.71 38.78
N LYS A 4 -11.69 -7.02 38.67
CA LYS A 4 -10.33 -7.55 38.87
C LYS A 4 -9.43 -6.84 37.88
N LEU A 5 -8.55 -5.99 38.41
CA LEU A 5 -7.54 -5.28 37.62
C LEU A 5 -6.82 -6.30 36.74
N ARG A 6 -6.92 -6.15 35.42
CA ARG A 6 -6.31 -7.09 34.48
C ARG A 6 -4.83 -6.74 34.35
N LEU A 7 -4.02 -7.26 35.29
CA LEU A 7 -2.58 -6.99 35.40
C LEU A 7 -1.81 -7.22 34.09
N ASP A 8 -2.25 -8.16 33.27
CA ASP A 8 -1.65 -8.45 31.98
C ASP A 8 -1.92 -7.35 30.93
N LEU A 9 -3.13 -6.78 30.90
CA LEU A 9 -3.41 -5.64 30.02
C LEU A 9 -2.65 -4.40 30.50
N LEU A 10 -2.59 -4.23 31.83
CA LEU A 10 -1.81 -3.15 32.46
C LEU A 10 -0.31 -3.30 32.14
N ALA A 11 0.22 -4.53 32.10
CA ALA A 11 1.61 -4.77 31.69
C ALA A 11 1.87 -4.36 30.23
N VAL A 12 0.94 -4.64 29.31
CA VAL A 12 1.06 -4.17 27.92
C VAL A 12 1.02 -2.65 27.85
N VAL A 13 0.04 -2.02 28.52
CA VAL A 13 -0.08 -0.55 28.54
C VAL A 13 1.14 0.09 29.19
N ALA A 14 1.71 -0.49 30.25
CA ALA A 14 2.92 -0.01 30.90
C ALA A 14 4.15 -0.14 29.99
N LEU A 15 4.31 -1.25 29.28
CA LEU A 15 5.38 -1.44 28.31
C LEU A 15 5.27 -0.42 27.18
N VAL A 16 4.08 -0.25 26.60
CA VAL A 16 3.84 0.76 25.55
C VAL A 16 4.03 2.18 26.08
N GLY A 17 3.56 2.46 27.30
CA GLY A 17 3.80 3.72 28.00
C GLY A 17 5.28 4.04 28.15
N TRP A 18 6.09 3.05 28.52
CA TRP A 18 7.54 3.19 28.61
C TRP A 18 8.19 3.40 27.24
N LEU A 19 7.81 2.62 26.24
CA LEU A 19 8.34 2.73 24.87
C LEU A 19 7.95 4.02 24.16
N LEU A 20 6.76 4.54 24.44
CA LEU A 20 6.16 5.65 23.72
C LEU A 20 6.16 6.96 24.51
N TRP A 21 6.79 7.05 25.68
CA TRP A 21 6.78 8.29 26.45
C TRP A 21 7.56 9.41 25.72
N PRO A 22 7.02 10.64 25.58
CA PRO A 22 5.80 11.20 26.19
C PRO A 22 4.59 11.33 25.22
N ILE A 23 4.43 10.45 24.24
CA ILE A 23 3.46 10.57 23.14
C ILE A 23 2.06 11.04 23.55
N PRO A 24 1.42 10.50 24.60
CA PRO A 24 0.07 10.94 25.00
C PRO A 24 -0.07 12.46 25.20
N TRP A 25 1.04 13.18 25.41
CA TRP A 25 1.11 14.62 25.57
C TRP A 25 1.69 15.35 24.35
N GLN A 26 2.53 14.67 23.56
CA GLN A 26 3.27 15.24 22.44
C GLN A 26 3.26 14.26 21.26
N PRO A 27 2.47 14.51 20.21
CA PRO A 27 2.42 13.59 19.07
C PRO A 27 3.81 13.44 18.43
N PRO A 28 4.12 12.25 17.89
CA PRO A 28 5.31 12.10 17.07
C PRO A 28 5.21 12.98 15.81
N LEU A 29 6.29 13.71 15.50
CA LEU A 29 6.36 14.65 14.37
C LEU A 29 7.19 14.10 13.20
N SER A 30 7.31 12.79 13.09
CA SER A 30 8.08 12.12 12.04
C SER A 30 7.20 11.61 10.90
N GLN A 31 7.71 11.74 9.67
CA GLN A 31 7.26 11.01 8.49
C GLN A 31 5.71 10.98 8.33
N ASP A 32 5.09 9.80 8.23
CA ASP A 32 3.67 9.66 7.89
C ASP A 32 2.73 10.14 9.02
N HIS A 33 3.24 10.45 10.22
CA HIS A 33 2.39 10.92 11.32
C HIS A 33 1.69 12.23 11.00
N THR A 34 2.39 13.18 10.39
CA THR A 34 1.84 14.49 9.99
C THR A 34 0.81 14.33 8.87
N VAL A 35 1.03 13.38 7.96
CA VAL A 35 0.09 13.04 6.88
C VAL A 35 -1.20 12.44 7.45
N HIS A 36 -1.11 11.47 8.38
CA HIS A 36 -2.28 10.89 9.04
C HIS A 36 -3.05 11.93 9.86
N LEU A 37 -2.35 12.84 10.53
CA LEU A 37 -2.97 13.96 11.24
C LEU A 37 -3.78 14.86 10.29
N THR A 38 -3.23 15.23 9.12
CA THR A 38 -3.98 16.02 8.13
C THR A 38 -5.13 15.26 7.51
N ARG A 39 -4.97 13.97 7.20
CA ARG A 39 -6.09 13.17 6.70
C ARG A 39 -7.24 13.09 7.68
N ALA A 40 -6.95 12.91 8.97
CA ALA A 40 -7.95 12.98 10.04
C ALA A 40 -8.65 14.34 10.10
N TYR A 41 -7.89 15.42 9.96
CA TYR A 41 -8.46 16.78 9.89
C TYR A 41 -9.40 16.93 8.68
N LEU A 42 -8.97 16.53 7.47
CA LEU A 42 -9.77 16.62 6.25
C LEU A 42 -11.04 15.78 6.30
N LEU A 43 -10.95 14.55 6.83
CA LEU A 43 -12.13 13.72 7.08
C LEU A 43 -13.07 14.38 8.09
N GLY A 44 -12.51 15.00 9.13
CA GLY A 44 -13.26 15.80 10.09
C GLY A 44 -14.03 16.96 9.45
N GLN A 45 -13.43 17.64 8.48
CA GLN A 45 -14.10 18.71 7.72
C GLN A 45 -15.26 18.16 6.89
N GLN A 46 -15.07 17.04 6.18
CA GLN A 46 -16.14 16.37 5.44
C GLN A 46 -17.30 15.99 6.37
N LEU A 47 -17.01 15.40 7.52
CA LEU A 47 -18.02 15.01 8.50
C LEU A 47 -18.76 16.22 9.10
N ALA A 48 -18.05 17.33 9.34
CA ALA A 48 -18.66 18.58 9.81
C ALA A 48 -19.65 19.18 8.81
N GLN A 49 -19.44 18.93 7.50
CA GLN A 49 -20.35 19.32 6.42
C GLN A 49 -21.48 18.29 6.19
N GLY A 50 -21.50 17.18 6.93
CA GLY A 50 -22.50 16.13 6.78
C GLY A 50 -22.14 15.04 5.76
N HIS A 51 -20.88 14.96 5.34
CA HIS A 51 -20.42 14.00 4.33
C HIS A 51 -19.50 12.93 4.94
N LEU A 52 -19.63 11.68 4.48
CA LEU A 52 -18.78 10.57 4.94
C LEU A 52 -17.46 10.46 4.17
N SER A 53 -17.44 11.04 2.96
CA SER A 53 -16.30 11.22 2.06
C SER A 53 -16.62 12.35 1.09
N GLY A 54 -15.62 12.85 0.38
CA GLY A 54 -15.83 13.88 -0.64
C GLY A 54 -14.54 14.45 -1.20
N TRP A 55 -14.67 15.42 -2.09
CA TRP A 55 -13.52 16.15 -2.63
C TRP A 55 -12.98 17.17 -1.62
N SER A 56 -11.65 17.32 -1.60
CA SER A 56 -10.98 18.38 -0.87
C SER A 56 -9.90 18.99 -1.74
N SER A 57 -9.97 20.29 -1.94
CA SER A 57 -9.00 21.10 -2.67
C SER A 57 -7.75 21.37 -1.84
N CYS A 58 -7.72 20.89 -0.60
CA CYS A 58 -6.63 21.12 0.33
C CYS A 58 -5.31 20.51 -0.17
N TRP A 59 -5.30 19.33 -0.79
CA TRP A 59 -4.08 18.66 -1.25
C TRP A 59 -4.00 18.55 -2.78
N TYR A 60 -2.81 18.74 -3.35
CA TYR A 60 -2.54 18.69 -4.81
C TYR A 60 -3.50 19.60 -5.60
N PHE A 61 -3.94 19.17 -6.80
CA PHE A 61 -5.09 19.74 -7.51
C PHE A 61 -6.44 19.25 -6.96
N GLY A 62 -6.46 18.87 -5.68
CA GLY A 62 -7.56 18.24 -4.98
C GLY A 62 -7.36 16.73 -4.79
N SER A 63 -8.03 16.17 -3.78
CA SER A 63 -8.01 14.74 -3.47
C SER A 63 -9.36 14.22 -2.96
N PRO A 64 -9.71 12.95 -3.26
CA PRO A 64 -10.95 12.33 -2.80
C PRO A 64 -10.79 11.82 -1.35
N THR A 65 -11.09 12.70 -0.39
CA THR A 65 -10.97 12.44 1.04
C THR A 65 -11.91 11.33 1.49
N GLY A 66 -11.34 10.26 2.06
CA GLY A 66 -12.11 9.14 2.63
C GLY A 66 -12.54 8.05 1.63
N GLU A 67 -12.12 8.14 0.35
CA GLU A 67 -12.59 7.22 -0.71
C GLU A 67 -11.55 6.20 -1.15
N LEU A 68 -10.27 6.60 -1.26
CA LEU A 68 -9.22 5.76 -1.84
C LEU A 68 -8.36 5.04 -0.78
N TYR A 69 -8.64 5.24 0.50
CA TYR A 69 -7.92 4.58 1.59
C TYR A 69 -8.86 4.28 2.77
N PRO A 70 -8.69 3.14 3.47
CA PRO A 70 -9.56 2.81 4.59
C PRO A 70 -9.54 3.85 5.73
N PRO A 71 -10.70 4.30 6.24
CA PRO A 71 -10.78 5.52 7.03
C PRO A 71 -10.65 5.29 8.54
N LEU A 72 -10.51 4.06 9.05
CA LEU A 72 -10.66 3.81 10.49
C LEU A 72 -9.66 4.63 11.34
N GLY A 73 -8.41 4.75 10.88
CA GLY A 73 -7.39 5.55 11.56
C GLY A 73 -7.83 6.99 11.72
N ASP A 74 -8.19 7.61 10.61
CA ASP A 74 -8.62 9.00 10.53
C ASP A 74 -9.91 9.22 11.33
N LEU A 75 -10.89 8.33 11.18
CA LEU A 75 -12.16 8.38 11.90
C LEU A 75 -11.98 8.23 13.41
N ALA A 76 -11.05 7.38 13.88
CA ALA A 76 -10.77 7.24 15.30
C ALA A 76 -10.26 8.55 15.91
N VAL A 77 -9.45 9.32 15.18
CA VAL A 77 -8.96 10.63 15.62
C VAL A 77 -10.11 11.63 15.70
N VAL A 78 -10.96 11.69 14.67
CA VAL A 78 -12.17 12.53 14.67
C VAL A 78 -13.07 12.16 15.85
N LEU A 79 -13.28 10.87 16.11
CA LEU A 79 -14.11 10.38 17.21
C LEU A 79 -13.54 10.72 18.58
N VAL A 80 -12.23 10.58 18.81
CA VAL A 80 -11.60 10.99 20.07
C VAL A 80 -11.73 12.49 20.28
N ARG A 81 -11.52 13.29 19.24
CA ARG A 81 -11.71 14.74 19.30
C ARG A 81 -13.18 15.11 19.60
N ALA A 82 -14.13 14.48 18.92
CA ALA A 82 -15.56 14.70 19.14
C ALA A 82 -15.99 14.26 20.56
N ALA A 83 -15.49 13.12 21.05
CA ALA A 83 -15.74 12.63 22.40
C ALA A 83 -15.17 13.54 23.49
N SER A 84 -14.07 14.27 23.18
CA SER A 84 -13.55 15.33 24.03
C SER A 84 -14.34 16.64 23.95
N LEU A 85 -15.47 16.69 23.23
CA LEU A 85 -16.20 17.91 22.90
C LEU A 85 -15.30 18.97 22.25
N THR A 86 -14.36 18.52 21.42
CA THR A 86 -13.33 19.34 20.77
C THR A 86 -12.33 20.04 21.72
N LEU A 87 -12.31 19.67 23.01
CA LEU A 87 -11.34 20.18 23.98
C LEU A 87 -9.91 19.71 23.68
N LEU A 88 -9.76 18.52 23.09
CA LEU A 88 -8.47 18.06 22.59
C LEU A 88 -8.19 18.68 21.21
N PRO A 89 -7.05 19.36 21.02
CA PRO A 89 -6.63 19.76 19.68
C PRO A 89 -6.33 18.53 18.83
N TRP A 90 -6.37 18.69 17.50
CA TRP A 90 -6.12 17.60 16.55
C TRP A 90 -4.84 16.80 16.83
N PRO A 91 -3.67 17.43 17.11
CA PRO A 91 -2.44 16.69 17.37
C PRO A 91 -2.51 15.82 18.64
N GLN A 92 -3.19 16.28 19.70
CA GLN A 92 -3.38 15.48 20.92
C GLN A 92 -4.39 14.35 20.71
N ALA A 93 -5.49 14.59 19.99
CA ALA A 93 -6.44 13.53 19.64
C ALA A 93 -5.73 12.43 18.83
N TYR A 94 -4.88 12.83 17.87
CA TYR A 94 -4.04 11.91 17.12
C TYR A 94 -3.08 11.12 18.00
N ALA A 95 -2.38 11.80 18.92
CA ALA A 95 -1.44 11.16 19.83
C ALA A 95 -2.09 10.07 20.69
N TRP A 96 -3.30 10.33 21.21
CA TRP A 96 -4.07 9.35 21.98
C TRP A 96 -4.50 8.16 21.14
N VAL A 97 -4.96 8.37 19.91
CA VAL A 97 -5.32 7.28 19.00
C VAL A 97 -4.09 6.44 18.63
N PHE A 98 -2.98 7.08 18.31
CA PHE A 98 -1.74 6.36 18.01
C PHE A 98 -1.27 5.51 19.20
N PHE A 99 -1.26 6.09 20.41
CA PHE A 99 -0.94 5.36 21.64
C PHE A 99 -1.88 4.16 21.84
N ALA A 100 -3.19 4.37 21.71
CA ALA A 100 -4.20 3.32 21.83
C ALA A 100 -4.03 2.23 20.77
N ALA A 101 -3.63 2.58 19.55
CA ALA A 101 -3.34 1.64 18.48
C ALA A 101 -2.17 0.72 18.82
N VAL A 102 -1.05 1.27 19.32
CA VAL A 102 0.10 0.46 19.73
C VAL A 102 -0.22 -0.41 20.95
N CYS A 103 -0.99 0.10 21.92
CA CYS A 103 -1.54 -0.75 22.99
C CYS A 103 -2.39 -1.88 22.43
N THR A 104 -3.25 -1.59 21.44
CA THR A 104 -4.14 -2.58 20.84
C THR A 104 -3.37 -3.70 20.13
N ILE A 105 -2.23 -3.39 19.49
CA ILE A 105 -1.34 -4.40 18.91
C ILE A 105 -0.90 -5.42 19.97
N GLY A 106 -0.39 -4.96 21.11
CA GLY A 106 0.03 -5.85 22.21
C GLY A 106 -1.16 -6.57 22.87
N ILE A 107 -2.26 -5.87 23.09
CA ILE A 107 -3.49 -6.45 23.67
C ILE A 107 -4.04 -7.55 22.78
N ALA A 108 -4.03 -7.37 21.45
CA ALA A 108 -4.50 -8.37 20.51
C ALA A 108 -3.74 -9.69 20.65
N MET A 109 -2.43 -9.67 20.92
CA MET A 109 -1.64 -10.89 21.16
C MET A 109 -2.06 -11.59 22.46
N VAL A 110 -2.28 -10.82 23.53
CA VAL A 110 -2.78 -11.34 24.81
C VAL A 110 -4.19 -11.94 24.67
N GLN A 111 -5.07 -11.27 23.95
CA GLN A 111 -6.44 -11.73 23.75
C GLN A 111 -6.52 -12.92 22.80
N THR A 112 -5.65 -12.97 21.78
CA THR A 112 -5.47 -14.15 20.92
C THR A 112 -5.08 -15.36 21.76
N SER A 113 -4.06 -15.23 22.61
CA SER A 113 -3.61 -16.30 23.50
C SER A 113 -4.72 -16.79 24.46
N ARG A 114 -5.51 -15.87 25.00
CA ARG A 114 -6.66 -16.18 25.86
C ARG A 114 -7.80 -16.85 25.12
N ALA A 115 -8.14 -16.39 23.93
CA ALA A 115 -9.19 -16.99 23.12
C ALA A 115 -8.92 -18.48 22.87
N LEU A 116 -7.65 -18.84 22.75
CA LEU A 116 -7.19 -20.21 22.51
C LEU A 116 -7.01 -21.04 23.80
N GLY A 117 -7.26 -20.45 24.97
CA GLY A 117 -7.12 -21.12 26.26
C GLY A 117 -5.68 -21.33 26.73
N TRP A 118 -4.70 -20.63 26.13
CA TRP A 118 -3.29 -20.77 26.53
C TRP A 118 -2.93 -19.96 27.79
N GLY A 119 -3.82 -19.06 28.23
CA GLY A 119 -3.58 -18.11 29.32
C GLY A 119 -3.10 -16.74 28.79
N SER A 120 -2.71 -15.83 29.68
CA SER A 120 -2.20 -14.51 29.28
C SER A 120 -0.69 -14.49 29.05
N ALA A 121 0.08 -15.31 29.78
CA ALA A 121 1.54 -15.33 29.71
C ALA A 121 2.12 -15.57 28.29
N PRO A 122 1.64 -16.54 27.49
CA PRO A 122 2.13 -16.73 26.12
C PRO A 122 1.90 -15.47 25.27
N GLY A 123 0.72 -14.85 25.39
CA GLY A 123 0.38 -13.64 24.67
C GLY A 123 1.19 -12.41 25.13
N LEU A 124 1.57 -12.33 26.41
CA LEU A 124 2.47 -11.29 26.91
C LEU A 124 3.88 -11.42 26.32
N VAL A 125 4.40 -12.65 26.21
CA VAL A 125 5.68 -12.91 25.53
C VAL A 125 5.60 -12.51 24.07
N ALA A 126 4.52 -12.89 23.37
CA ALA A 126 4.30 -12.51 21.98
C ALA A 126 4.18 -10.98 21.80
N ALA A 127 3.45 -10.31 22.69
CA ALA A 127 3.30 -8.86 22.69
C ALA A 127 4.65 -8.14 22.90
N ALA A 128 5.43 -8.57 23.91
CA ALA A 128 6.74 -7.99 24.18
C ALA A 128 7.71 -8.19 23.00
N ALA A 129 7.76 -9.41 22.45
CA ALA A 129 8.61 -9.70 21.29
C ALA A 129 8.24 -8.87 20.05
N LEU A 130 6.95 -8.62 19.82
CA LEU A 130 6.47 -7.79 18.70
C LEU A 130 6.74 -6.30 18.91
N LEU A 131 6.55 -5.79 20.14
CA LEU A 131 6.74 -4.36 20.47
C LEU A 131 8.21 -3.97 20.61
N LEU A 132 9.08 -4.94 20.92
CA LEU A 132 10.53 -4.73 21.05
C LEU A 132 11.32 -5.07 19.78
N ASP A 133 10.65 -5.51 18.71
CA ASP A 133 11.27 -5.74 17.41
C ASP A 133 11.62 -4.38 16.77
N PRO A 134 12.91 -4.05 16.52
CA PRO A 134 13.27 -2.83 15.80
C PRO A 134 12.63 -2.78 14.41
N GLY A 135 12.63 -3.92 13.72
CA GLY A 135 12.17 -4.06 12.34
C GLY A 135 12.88 -3.14 11.35
N ALA A 136 12.27 -2.99 10.17
CA ALA A 136 12.84 -2.27 9.04
C ALA A 136 11.75 -1.64 8.19
N PRO A 137 12.08 -0.68 7.30
CA PRO A 137 11.12 -0.11 6.36
C PRO A 137 10.36 -1.22 5.61
N ARG A 138 9.03 -1.14 5.64
CA ARG A 138 8.09 -2.06 4.95
C ARG A 138 8.03 -3.50 5.48
N GLU A 139 8.83 -3.89 6.47
CA GLU A 139 8.74 -5.19 7.17
C GLU A 139 8.05 -5.10 8.54
N GLY A 140 7.70 -3.89 9.00
CA GLY A 140 7.09 -3.68 10.32
C GLY A 140 8.12 -3.41 11.41
N GLY A 141 7.78 -3.75 12.66
CA GLY A 141 8.58 -3.44 13.85
C GLY A 141 8.49 -1.97 14.25
N PHE A 142 9.25 -1.58 15.27
CA PHE A 142 9.21 -0.25 15.87
C PHE A 142 9.55 0.84 14.86
N ALA A 143 10.56 0.64 14.02
CA ALA A 143 10.96 1.60 12.99
C ALA A 143 9.78 1.94 12.06
N PHE A 144 9.15 0.93 11.47
CA PHE A 144 8.04 1.17 10.52
C PHE A 144 6.75 1.63 11.20
N THR A 145 6.45 1.07 12.38
CA THR A 145 5.20 1.37 13.12
C THR A 145 5.25 2.75 13.76
N VAL A 146 6.36 3.09 14.42
CA VAL A 146 6.49 4.26 15.29
C VAL A 146 7.37 5.33 14.67
N THR A 147 8.53 5.00 14.10
CA THR A 147 9.41 6.04 13.54
C THR A 147 8.87 6.59 12.22
N PHE A 148 8.43 5.70 11.31
CA PHE A 148 7.84 6.09 10.03
C PHE A 148 6.33 6.42 10.12
N GLY A 149 5.66 6.05 11.21
CA GLY A 149 4.24 6.34 11.41
C GLY A 149 3.26 5.45 10.64
N VAL A 150 3.69 4.28 10.13
CA VAL A 150 2.82 3.37 9.34
C VAL A 150 2.07 2.39 10.24
N TRP A 151 1.52 2.87 11.35
CA TRP A 151 0.98 2.07 12.44
C TRP A 151 -0.35 1.37 12.15
N LEU A 152 -1.13 1.88 11.19
CA LEU A 152 -2.40 1.29 10.77
C LEU A 152 -2.23 -0.14 10.27
N GLN A 153 -1.13 -0.42 9.59
CA GLN A 153 -0.91 -1.72 9.00
C GLN A 153 -0.56 -2.82 10.03
N PRO A 154 0.40 -2.61 10.97
CA PRO A 154 0.61 -3.51 12.10
C PRO A 154 -0.65 -3.67 12.97
N LEU A 155 -1.42 -2.60 13.19
CA LEU A 155 -2.71 -2.67 13.89
C LEU A 155 -3.69 -3.61 13.17
N SER A 156 -3.86 -3.42 11.87
CA SER A 156 -4.69 -4.27 11.00
C SER A 156 -4.28 -5.75 11.11
N ALA A 157 -2.98 -6.04 11.00
CA ALA A 157 -2.47 -7.40 11.13
C ALA A 157 -2.76 -8.00 12.52
N ALA A 158 -2.55 -7.25 13.60
CA ALA A 158 -2.81 -7.72 14.96
C ALA A 158 -4.30 -8.00 15.22
N LEU A 159 -5.19 -7.12 14.76
CA LEU A 159 -6.65 -7.30 14.82
C LEU A 159 -7.09 -8.55 14.05
N LEU A 160 -6.51 -8.78 12.86
CA LEU A 160 -6.80 -9.95 12.05
C LEU A 160 -6.38 -11.24 12.75
N TRP A 161 -5.20 -11.31 13.37
CA TRP A 161 -4.79 -12.49 14.14
C TRP A 161 -5.73 -12.78 15.32
N TRP A 162 -6.25 -11.73 15.97
CA TRP A 162 -7.26 -11.88 17.00
C TRP A 162 -8.59 -12.41 16.42
N ALA A 163 -9.03 -11.90 15.28
CA ALA A 163 -10.20 -12.40 14.57
C ALA A 163 -10.06 -13.90 14.21
N LEU A 164 -8.91 -14.30 13.64
CA LEU A 164 -8.60 -15.68 13.27
C LEU A 164 -8.66 -16.62 14.49
N ALA A 165 -8.19 -16.17 15.66
CA ALA A 165 -8.25 -16.94 16.90
C ALA A 165 -9.69 -17.12 17.43
N LEU A 166 -10.52 -16.10 17.31
CA LEU A 166 -11.94 -16.18 17.68
C LEU A 166 -12.73 -17.06 16.73
N TRP A 167 -12.48 -16.98 15.42
CA TRP A 167 -13.05 -17.91 14.45
C TRP A 167 -12.58 -19.34 14.70
N PHE A 168 -11.28 -19.57 14.94
CA PHE A 168 -10.77 -20.89 15.28
C PHE A 168 -11.53 -21.47 16.49
N ARG A 169 -11.65 -20.69 17.57
CA ARG A 169 -12.39 -21.09 18.78
C ARG A 169 -13.88 -21.34 18.49
N GLY A 170 -14.47 -20.49 17.66
CA GLY A 170 -15.87 -20.57 17.19
C GLY A 170 -16.18 -21.88 16.49
N LEU A 171 -15.23 -22.35 15.69
CA LEU A 171 -15.36 -23.47 14.78
C LEU A 171 -14.87 -24.80 15.36
N HIS A 172 -13.86 -24.78 16.24
CA HIS A 172 -13.18 -25.99 16.72
C HIS A 172 -13.97 -26.77 17.79
N ARG A 173 -14.99 -26.15 18.40
CA ARG A 173 -15.79 -26.78 19.47
C ARG A 173 -16.88 -27.69 18.90
N ALA A 174 -17.31 -28.67 19.69
CA ALA A 174 -18.42 -29.56 19.34
C ALA A 174 -19.74 -28.83 19.07
N ARG A 175 -19.96 -27.69 19.72
CA ARG A 175 -21.05 -26.73 19.42
C ARG A 175 -20.45 -25.42 18.95
N THR A 176 -21.08 -24.81 17.95
CA THR A 176 -20.63 -23.54 17.39
C THR A 176 -20.70 -22.42 18.43
N ASP A 177 -19.55 -21.75 18.71
CA ASP A 177 -19.51 -20.54 19.55
C ASP A 177 -19.82 -19.30 18.69
N VAL A 178 -21.12 -18.97 18.61
CA VAL A 178 -21.64 -17.85 17.80
C VAL A 178 -21.05 -16.51 18.22
N HIS A 179 -20.87 -16.26 19.51
CA HIS A 179 -20.27 -15.01 19.97
C HIS A 179 -18.83 -14.87 19.47
N GLY A 180 -18.07 -15.97 19.48
CA GLY A 180 -16.74 -16.03 18.87
C GLY A 180 -16.77 -15.70 17.39
N LEU A 181 -17.72 -16.27 16.63
CA LEU A 181 -17.87 -15.98 15.20
C LEU A 181 -18.23 -14.52 14.93
N VAL A 182 -19.20 -13.97 15.66
CA VAL A 182 -19.66 -12.59 15.51
C VAL A 182 -18.53 -11.60 15.83
N LEU A 183 -17.84 -11.78 16.97
CA LEU A 183 -16.71 -10.91 17.35
C LEU A 183 -15.54 -11.06 16.39
N GLY A 184 -15.26 -12.28 15.92
CA GLY A 184 -14.25 -12.51 14.89
C GLY A 184 -14.57 -11.78 13.59
N SER A 185 -15.83 -11.81 13.14
CA SER A 185 -16.25 -11.08 11.94
C SER A 185 -16.16 -9.56 12.11
N GLY A 186 -16.54 -9.04 13.28
CA GLY A 186 -16.36 -7.62 13.60
C GLY A 186 -14.89 -7.19 13.62
N LEU A 187 -13.99 -8.00 14.20
CA LEU A 187 -12.55 -7.71 14.24
C LEU A 187 -11.88 -7.85 12.86
N ALA A 188 -12.30 -8.82 12.05
CA ALA A 188 -11.80 -8.95 10.67
C ALA A 188 -12.26 -7.78 9.81
N ALA A 189 -13.51 -7.34 9.96
CA ALA A 189 -14.01 -6.11 9.33
C ALA A 189 -13.19 -4.90 9.79
N LEU A 190 -12.96 -4.76 11.10
CA LEU A 190 -12.13 -3.70 11.66
C LEU A 190 -10.73 -3.70 11.04
N ALA A 191 -10.07 -4.86 10.97
CA ALA A 191 -8.75 -4.99 10.34
C ALA A 191 -8.75 -4.52 8.88
N LEU A 192 -9.78 -4.87 8.10
CA LEU A 192 -9.91 -4.48 6.69
C LEU A 192 -10.20 -2.98 6.51
N VAL A 193 -10.94 -2.33 7.43
CA VAL A 193 -11.12 -0.87 7.42
C VAL A 193 -9.97 -0.10 8.08
N THR A 194 -9.05 -0.79 8.78
CA THR A 194 -7.79 -0.21 9.22
C THR A 194 -6.78 -0.13 8.06
N HIS A 195 -6.63 -1.21 7.27
CA HIS A 195 -5.64 -1.27 6.20
C HIS A 195 -5.97 -2.38 5.18
N PRO A 196 -5.80 -2.16 3.86
CA PRO A 196 -6.12 -3.17 2.85
C PRO A 196 -5.19 -4.40 2.85
N ALA A 197 -4.00 -4.28 3.42
CA ALA A 197 -3.04 -5.39 3.57
C ALA A 197 -3.57 -6.57 4.42
N ALA A 198 -4.67 -6.41 5.16
CA ALA A 198 -5.35 -7.53 5.81
C ALA A 198 -5.92 -8.53 4.79
N LEU A 199 -6.30 -8.10 3.58
CA LEU A 199 -6.97 -8.95 2.60
C LEU A 199 -6.08 -10.12 2.12
N PRO A 200 -4.82 -9.92 1.67
CA PRO A 200 -3.93 -11.04 1.33
C PRO A 200 -3.71 -12.01 2.49
N THR A 201 -3.53 -11.49 3.72
CA THR A 201 -3.38 -12.33 4.92
C THR A 201 -4.64 -13.14 5.20
N LEU A 202 -5.82 -12.53 5.10
CA LEU A 202 -7.10 -13.20 5.27
C LEU A 202 -7.29 -14.31 4.22
N ALA A 203 -6.97 -14.03 2.96
CA ALA A 203 -7.05 -15.00 1.87
C ALA A 203 -6.14 -16.22 2.12
N LEU A 204 -4.88 -15.98 2.48
CA LEU A 204 -3.91 -17.06 2.77
C LEU A 204 -4.23 -17.82 4.06
N ALA A 205 -4.88 -17.18 5.04
CA ALA A 205 -5.23 -17.80 6.31
C ALA A 205 -6.53 -18.61 6.27
N SER A 206 -7.49 -18.29 5.39
CA SER A 206 -8.85 -18.86 5.44
C SER A 206 -8.90 -20.37 5.22
N LEU A 207 -8.18 -20.90 4.21
CA LEU A 207 -8.15 -22.35 3.94
C LEU A 207 -7.44 -23.14 5.05
N PRO A 208 -6.22 -22.75 5.49
CA PRO A 208 -5.59 -23.37 6.66
C PRO A 208 -6.48 -23.30 7.90
N LEU A 209 -7.18 -22.19 8.13
CA LEU A 209 -8.04 -22.03 9.30
C LEU A 209 -9.17 -23.07 9.28
N ALA A 210 -9.87 -23.22 8.16
CA ALA A 210 -10.91 -24.23 8.01
C ALA A 210 -10.36 -25.66 8.24
N TRP A 211 -9.16 -25.94 7.72
CA TRP A 211 -8.51 -27.24 7.87
C TRP A 211 -8.14 -27.56 9.32
N PHE A 212 -7.48 -26.64 10.02
CA PHE A 212 -7.01 -26.86 11.40
C PHE A 212 -8.13 -26.74 12.43
N ALA A 213 -9.18 -25.96 12.16
CA ALA A 213 -10.33 -25.86 13.06
C ALA A 213 -11.24 -27.09 12.97
N ALA A 214 -11.34 -27.72 11.80
CA ALA A 214 -12.26 -28.83 11.57
C ALA A 214 -11.91 -30.08 12.41
N THR A 215 -12.93 -30.62 13.06
CA THR A 215 -12.87 -31.98 13.63
C THR A 215 -13.15 -33.04 12.55
N ALA A 216 -12.78 -34.30 12.81
CA ALA A 216 -13.03 -35.39 11.87
C ALA A 216 -14.53 -35.47 11.52
N GLY A 217 -14.85 -35.46 10.22
CA GLY A 217 -16.23 -35.48 9.72
C GLY A 217 -16.94 -34.12 9.63
N GLN A 218 -16.35 -33.01 10.13
CA GLN A 218 -16.99 -31.68 10.15
C GLN A 218 -16.34 -30.64 9.21
N ARG A 219 -15.45 -31.05 8.30
CA ARG A 219 -14.69 -30.14 7.44
C ARG A 219 -15.58 -29.22 6.59
N VAL A 220 -16.62 -29.78 5.97
CA VAL A 220 -17.57 -29.03 5.13
C VAL A 220 -18.36 -28.04 5.97
N ALA A 221 -18.87 -28.48 7.12
CA ALA A 221 -19.59 -27.61 8.04
C ALA A 221 -18.73 -26.44 8.52
N THR A 222 -17.46 -26.73 8.86
CA THR A 222 -16.47 -25.73 9.26
C THR A 222 -16.20 -24.72 8.15
N ALA A 223 -16.00 -25.19 6.92
CA ALA A 223 -15.77 -24.33 5.76
C ALA A 223 -16.97 -23.42 5.46
N VAL A 224 -18.20 -23.95 5.54
CA VAL A 224 -19.43 -23.16 5.33
C VAL A 224 -19.58 -22.10 6.41
N ARG A 225 -19.41 -22.45 7.70
CA ARG A 225 -19.48 -21.49 8.81
C ARG A 225 -18.43 -20.39 8.70
N LEU A 226 -17.19 -20.77 8.34
CA LEU A 226 -16.13 -19.79 8.09
C LEU A 226 -16.48 -18.91 6.89
N GLY A 227 -16.98 -19.48 5.79
CA GLY A 227 -17.42 -18.73 4.62
C GLY A 227 -18.52 -17.70 4.94
N LEU A 228 -19.49 -18.05 5.79
CA LEU A 228 -20.50 -17.12 6.28
C LEU A 228 -19.90 -16.02 7.16
N ALA A 229 -18.98 -16.37 8.06
CA ALA A 229 -18.29 -15.39 8.92
C ALA A 229 -17.42 -14.41 8.11
N LEU A 230 -16.74 -14.92 7.07
CA LEU A 230 -15.97 -14.13 6.10
C LEU A 230 -16.88 -13.23 5.28
N LEU A 231 -18.00 -13.76 4.77
CA LEU A 231 -18.99 -12.97 4.02
C LEU A 231 -19.53 -11.82 4.87
N CYS A 232 -19.85 -12.08 6.15
CA CYS A 232 -20.29 -11.02 7.07
C CYS A 232 -19.18 -9.98 7.29
N ALA A 233 -17.92 -10.39 7.44
CA ALA A 233 -16.81 -9.46 7.60
C ALA A 233 -16.58 -8.59 6.35
N LEU A 234 -16.64 -9.17 5.15
CA LEU A 234 -16.52 -8.45 3.88
C LEU A 234 -17.72 -7.51 3.64
N ALA A 235 -18.93 -7.98 3.94
CA ALA A 235 -20.13 -7.16 3.81
C ALA A 235 -20.13 -5.99 4.80
N LEU A 236 -19.66 -6.17 6.04
CA LEU A 236 -19.52 -5.08 7.02
C LEU A 236 -18.65 -3.93 6.49
N VAL A 237 -17.62 -4.23 5.69
CA VAL A 237 -16.74 -3.20 5.12
C VAL A 237 -17.20 -2.70 3.75
N GLY A 238 -18.33 -3.21 3.24
CA GLY A 238 -18.84 -2.95 1.90
C GLY A 238 -19.04 -1.47 1.59
N ALA A 239 -19.52 -0.68 2.58
CA ALA A 239 -19.71 0.76 2.47
C ALA A 239 -18.46 1.54 2.05
N TRP A 240 -17.26 1.01 2.31
CA TRP A 240 -15.99 1.63 1.89
C TRP A 240 -15.28 0.85 0.79
N TRP A 241 -15.26 -0.49 0.88
CA TRP A 241 -14.50 -1.30 -0.05
C TRP A 241 -15.11 -1.35 -1.45
N LEU A 242 -16.45 -1.36 -1.60
CA LEU A 242 -17.05 -1.40 -2.94
C LEU A 242 -16.80 -0.10 -3.71
N PRO A 243 -16.98 1.10 -3.13
CA PRO A 243 -16.57 2.35 -3.79
C PRO A 243 -15.08 2.39 -4.11
N LEU A 244 -14.22 2.02 -3.16
CA LEU A 244 -12.77 1.98 -3.37
C LEU A 244 -12.39 1.08 -4.55
N LEU A 245 -12.99 -0.13 -4.64
CA LEU A 245 -12.73 -1.07 -5.74
C LEU A 245 -13.28 -0.57 -7.08
N ALA A 246 -14.41 0.15 -7.08
CA ALA A 246 -14.96 0.78 -8.29
C ALA A 246 -14.06 1.92 -8.79
N MET A 247 -13.22 2.48 -7.92
CA MET A 247 -12.32 3.60 -8.20
C MET A 247 -10.84 3.17 -8.25
N ARG A 248 -10.57 1.87 -8.43
CA ARG A 248 -9.21 1.30 -8.38
C ARG A 248 -8.25 1.94 -9.39
N ASP A 249 -8.76 2.39 -10.53
CA ASP A 249 -7.96 3.00 -11.60
C ASP A 249 -7.51 4.42 -11.20
N ALA A 250 -8.15 5.04 -10.19
CA ALA A 250 -7.73 6.28 -9.55
C ALA A 250 -6.63 6.07 -8.50
N MET A 251 -6.30 4.82 -8.19
CA MET A 251 -5.30 4.48 -7.19
C MET A 251 -3.93 4.30 -7.83
N ALA A 252 -2.94 4.97 -7.28
CA ALA A 252 -1.55 4.78 -7.59
C ALA A 252 -1.11 3.33 -7.31
N ASN A 253 -0.34 2.79 -8.24
CA ASN A 253 0.28 1.49 -8.09
C ASN A 253 1.53 1.59 -7.19
N PHE A 254 1.56 0.79 -6.12
CA PHE A 254 2.65 0.73 -5.15
C PHE A 254 3.47 -0.55 -5.22
N GLY A 255 3.29 -1.34 -6.28
CA GLY A 255 3.93 -2.63 -6.52
C GLY A 255 5.41 -2.62 -6.22
N VAL A 256 5.85 -3.40 -5.24
CA VAL A 256 7.28 -3.59 -4.96
C VAL A 256 7.50 -5.03 -4.53
N LEU A 257 8.41 -5.72 -5.23
CA LEU A 257 8.89 -7.03 -4.84
C LEU A 257 9.85 -6.92 -3.65
N HIS A 258 9.91 -7.98 -2.85
CA HIS A 258 10.92 -8.09 -1.81
C HIS A 258 12.20 -8.72 -2.38
N ARG A 259 12.99 -9.35 -1.52
CA ARG A 259 14.23 -10.02 -1.84
C ARG A 259 13.98 -11.42 -2.44
N PRO A 260 14.94 -11.97 -3.19
CA PRO A 260 14.93 -13.37 -3.56
C PRO A 260 14.82 -14.30 -2.36
N LEU A 261 14.16 -15.44 -2.54
CA LEU A 261 13.97 -16.47 -1.53
C LEU A 261 15.31 -17.00 -1.00
N ALA A 262 16.33 -17.10 -1.86
CA ALA A 262 17.67 -17.53 -1.46
C ALA A 262 18.27 -16.61 -0.38
N ASP A 263 18.18 -15.29 -0.56
CA ASP A 263 18.66 -14.31 0.41
C ASP A 263 17.87 -14.37 1.70
N MET A 264 16.54 -14.50 1.59
CA MET A 264 15.67 -14.65 2.76
C MET A 264 16.00 -15.93 3.55
N LEU A 265 16.31 -17.04 2.88
CA LEU A 265 16.72 -18.29 3.53
C LEU A 265 18.12 -18.15 4.17
N HIS A 266 19.03 -17.45 3.51
CA HIS A 266 20.35 -17.14 4.07
C HIS A 266 20.24 -16.33 5.37
N ASP A 267 19.38 -15.32 5.39
CA ASP A 267 19.10 -14.53 6.59
C ASP A 267 18.42 -15.36 7.70
N ALA A 268 17.43 -16.17 7.33
CA ALA A 268 16.77 -17.07 8.28
C ALA A 268 17.76 -18.06 8.90
N ALA A 269 18.76 -18.53 8.14
CA ALA A 269 19.83 -19.38 8.65
C ALA A 269 20.75 -18.67 9.66
N ARG A 270 20.83 -17.33 9.62
CA ARG A 270 21.51 -16.47 10.61
C ARG A 270 20.60 -16.06 11.77
N GLY A 271 19.35 -16.51 11.80
CA GLY A 271 18.33 -16.12 12.78
C GLY A 271 17.65 -14.78 12.45
N GLU A 272 17.96 -14.17 11.30
CA GLU A 272 17.38 -12.91 10.83
C GLU A 272 16.12 -13.19 10.00
N LEU A 273 15.10 -13.83 10.61
CA LEU A 273 13.85 -14.16 9.91
C LEU A 273 13.15 -12.92 9.34
N PHE A 274 13.34 -11.77 10.00
CA PHE A 274 12.94 -10.44 9.56
C PHE A 274 14.13 -9.50 9.74
N ALA A 275 14.21 -8.45 8.92
CA ALA A 275 15.31 -7.49 9.02
C ALA A 275 15.39 -6.85 10.41
N HIS A 276 16.60 -6.82 10.96
CA HIS A 276 16.93 -6.33 12.31
C HIS A 276 16.25 -7.07 13.48
N LEU A 277 15.62 -8.22 13.24
CA LEU A 277 15.14 -9.07 14.32
C LEU A 277 16.33 -9.62 15.11
N SER A 278 16.21 -9.72 16.43
CA SER A 278 17.16 -10.45 17.27
C SER A 278 17.37 -11.88 16.73
N PRO A 279 18.62 -12.30 16.45
CA PRO A 279 18.90 -13.66 16.00
C PRO A 279 18.40 -14.72 16.99
N ALA A 280 18.55 -14.48 18.31
CA ALA A 280 18.06 -15.40 19.33
C ALA A 280 16.54 -15.56 19.27
N LEU A 281 15.80 -14.47 19.04
CA LEU A 281 14.35 -14.51 18.85
C LEU A 281 13.95 -15.18 17.53
N GLY A 282 14.70 -14.98 16.44
CA GLY A 282 14.43 -15.63 15.16
C GLY A 282 14.64 -17.14 15.20
N TYR A 283 15.73 -17.63 15.81
CA TYR A 283 15.92 -19.07 16.05
C TYR A 283 14.84 -19.64 16.97
N ALA A 284 14.46 -18.91 18.03
CA ALA A 284 13.35 -19.30 18.88
C ALA A 284 12.03 -19.37 18.10
N GLY A 285 11.80 -18.46 17.15
CA GLY A 285 10.66 -18.44 16.24
C GLY A 285 10.61 -19.67 15.34
N LEU A 286 11.70 -19.95 14.62
CA LEU A 286 11.82 -21.13 13.75
C LEU A 286 11.62 -22.44 14.54
N GLY A 287 12.29 -22.56 15.70
CA GLY A 287 12.13 -23.72 16.59
C GLY A 287 10.70 -23.87 17.11
N ALA A 288 10.07 -22.76 17.52
CA ALA A 288 8.69 -22.77 18.00
C ALA A 288 7.68 -23.16 16.91
N MET A 289 7.86 -22.67 15.67
CA MET A 289 7.06 -23.05 14.52
C MET A 289 7.19 -24.55 14.23
N PHE A 290 8.43 -25.09 14.22
CA PHE A 290 8.66 -26.52 14.05
C PHE A 290 7.98 -27.36 15.14
N VAL A 291 8.15 -26.99 16.41
CA VAL A 291 7.53 -27.69 17.54
C VAL A 291 6.00 -27.61 17.47
N ALA A 292 5.44 -26.48 17.03
CA ALA A 292 3.99 -26.32 16.85
C ALA A 292 3.44 -27.27 15.78
N LEU A 293 4.13 -27.37 14.63
CA LEU A 293 3.78 -28.31 13.55
C LEU A 293 3.90 -29.77 14.01
N TRP A 294 4.98 -30.11 14.73
CA TRP A 294 5.17 -31.44 15.31
C TRP A 294 4.06 -31.79 16.32
N CYS A 295 3.63 -30.80 17.10
CA CYS A 295 2.57 -30.94 18.10
C CYS A 295 1.17 -30.61 17.57
N ARG A 296 0.93 -30.63 16.25
CA ARG A 296 -0.34 -30.17 15.64
C ARG A 296 -1.60 -30.78 16.24
N ALA A 297 -1.56 -32.04 16.71
CA ALA A 297 -2.69 -32.68 17.36
C ALA A 297 -3.02 -32.09 18.75
N ARG A 298 -2.02 -31.56 19.46
CA ARG A 298 -2.15 -30.96 20.80
C ARG A 298 -2.26 -29.44 20.79
N ALA A 299 -1.81 -28.80 19.72
CA ALA A 299 -1.81 -27.35 19.56
C ALA A 299 -2.19 -26.96 18.12
N PRO A 300 -3.41 -27.29 17.66
CA PRO A 300 -3.82 -27.09 16.27
C PRO A 300 -3.73 -25.62 15.83
N PHE A 301 -4.05 -24.67 16.70
CA PHE A 301 -3.90 -23.25 16.36
C PHE A 301 -2.44 -22.81 16.24
N ALA A 302 -1.52 -23.31 17.08
CA ALA A 302 -0.10 -22.96 16.95
C ALA A 302 0.46 -23.51 15.63
N ALA A 303 0.05 -24.72 15.24
CA ALA A 303 0.39 -25.28 13.93
C ALA A 303 -0.21 -24.45 12.78
N PHE A 304 -1.46 -24.03 12.89
CA PHE A 304 -2.08 -23.09 11.95
C PHE A 304 -1.28 -21.79 11.84
N ALA A 305 -0.91 -21.18 12.98
CA ALA A 305 -0.15 -19.95 13.01
C ALA A 305 1.22 -20.10 12.33
N ALA A 306 1.90 -21.23 12.56
CA ALA A 306 3.15 -21.57 11.89
C ALA A 306 2.97 -21.73 10.37
N VAL A 307 1.93 -22.43 9.91
CA VAL A 307 1.66 -22.60 8.46
C VAL A 307 1.39 -21.25 7.79
N VAL A 308 0.52 -20.43 8.38
CA VAL A 308 0.16 -19.13 7.79
C VAL A 308 1.34 -18.16 7.82
N ALA A 309 2.11 -18.10 8.91
CA ALA A 309 3.31 -17.27 8.98
C ALA A 309 4.35 -17.69 7.94
N ALA A 310 4.60 -19.00 7.77
CA ALA A 310 5.49 -19.51 6.74
C ALA A 310 4.97 -19.20 5.32
N ALA A 311 3.67 -19.35 5.07
CA ALA A 311 3.07 -19.02 3.78
C ALA A 311 3.20 -17.53 3.44
N LEU A 312 2.97 -16.64 4.40
CA LEU A 312 3.14 -15.20 4.22
C LEU A 312 4.61 -14.82 4.01
N TRP A 313 5.52 -15.46 4.75
CA TRP A 313 6.96 -15.25 4.60
C TRP A 313 7.45 -15.68 3.22
N LEU A 314 7.04 -16.87 2.76
CA LEU A 314 7.35 -17.35 1.40
C LEU A 314 6.70 -16.46 0.33
N ALA A 315 5.44 -16.08 0.50
CA ALA A 315 4.73 -15.21 -0.43
C ALA A 315 5.37 -13.82 -0.54
N ALA A 316 6.06 -13.34 0.51
CA ALA A 316 6.77 -12.07 0.45
C ALA A 316 7.93 -12.08 -0.55
N SER A 317 8.53 -13.24 -0.84
CA SER A 317 9.70 -13.36 -1.73
C SER A 317 9.40 -12.92 -3.16
N ALA A 318 10.42 -12.37 -3.84
CA ALA A 318 10.32 -12.05 -5.27
C ALA A 318 10.03 -13.31 -6.11
N ASP A 319 10.66 -14.45 -5.79
CA ASP A 319 10.49 -15.71 -6.52
C ASP A 319 9.06 -16.23 -6.51
N PHE A 320 8.32 -16.07 -5.39
CA PHE A 320 6.92 -16.47 -5.34
C PHE A 320 6.09 -15.74 -6.40
N TYR A 321 6.28 -14.42 -6.54
CA TYR A 321 5.62 -13.63 -7.57
C TYR A 321 6.08 -14.04 -8.97
N THR A 322 7.40 -14.14 -9.17
CA THR A 322 7.99 -14.49 -10.47
C THR A 322 7.54 -15.85 -10.99
N TRP A 323 7.47 -16.87 -10.13
CA TRP A 323 7.11 -18.23 -10.54
C TRP A 323 5.61 -18.44 -10.71
N LEU A 324 4.79 -17.90 -9.80
CA LEU A 324 3.34 -18.10 -9.86
C LEU A 324 2.66 -17.12 -10.82
N ARG A 325 3.30 -15.99 -11.14
CA ARG A 325 2.74 -14.91 -11.98
C ARG A 325 1.31 -14.56 -11.58
N PRO A 326 1.05 -14.18 -10.31
CA PRO A 326 -0.31 -13.90 -9.84
C PRO A 326 -0.93 -12.69 -10.55
N ASP A 327 -0.12 -11.83 -11.16
CA ASP A 327 -0.54 -10.76 -12.08
C ASP A 327 -1.42 -11.26 -13.24
N ARG A 328 -1.14 -12.46 -13.78
CA ARG A 328 -1.98 -13.07 -14.83
C ARG A 328 -3.38 -13.46 -14.34
N ILE A 329 -3.57 -13.59 -13.02
CA ILE A 329 -4.89 -13.86 -12.42
C ILE A 329 -5.64 -12.54 -12.20
N SER A 330 -4.90 -11.51 -11.77
CA SER A 330 -5.41 -10.17 -11.49
C SER A 330 -4.26 -9.17 -11.42
N GLU A 331 -4.34 -8.10 -12.22
CA GLU A 331 -3.37 -6.99 -12.21
C GLU A 331 -3.17 -6.36 -10.82
N GLY A 332 -4.19 -6.42 -9.95
CA GLY A 332 -4.08 -5.96 -8.56
C GLY A 332 -2.93 -6.60 -7.77
N PHE A 333 -2.44 -7.78 -8.15
CA PHE A 333 -1.25 -8.39 -7.53
C PHE A 333 0.04 -7.65 -7.86
N ALA A 334 0.12 -7.02 -9.04
CA ALA A 334 1.23 -6.16 -9.41
C ALA A 334 1.25 -4.86 -8.60
N ALA A 335 0.14 -4.51 -7.93
CA ALA A 335 0.04 -3.33 -7.08
C ALA A 335 0.41 -3.57 -5.60
N LEU A 336 0.67 -4.82 -5.22
CA LEU A 336 1.02 -5.16 -3.84
C LEU A 336 2.50 -4.87 -3.54
N GLN A 337 2.74 -4.35 -2.34
CA GLN A 337 4.08 -4.35 -1.74
C GLN A 337 4.32 -5.70 -1.06
N TRP A 338 4.89 -6.66 -1.77
CA TRP A 338 4.99 -8.05 -1.33
C TRP A 338 5.77 -8.22 -0.01
N GLN A 339 6.81 -7.43 0.20
CA GLN A 339 7.56 -7.39 1.47
C GLN A 339 6.67 -7.11 2.70
N ARG A 340 5.56 -6.39 2.52
CA ARG A 340 4.64 -6.05 3.61
C ARG A 340 3.85 -7.25 4.13
N LEU A 341 3.85 -8.39 3.42
CA LEU A 341 3.28 -9.63 3.94
C LEU A 341 4.01 -10.12 5.21
N LEU A 342 5.28 -9.72 5.40
CA LEU A 342 6.03 -9.99 6.63
C LEU A 342 5.41 -9.33 7.87
N ILE A 343 4.72 -8.20 7.72
CA ILE A 343 3.96 -7.57 8.82
C ILE A 343 2.81 -8.49 9.26
N GLY A 344 2.17 -9.18 8.31
CA GLY A 344 1.16 -10.20 8.59
C GLY A 344 1.75 -11.49 9.18
N ALA A 345 2.98 -11.86 8.81
CA ALA A 345 3.66 -13.07 9.30
C ALA A 345 4.13 -12.93 10.76
N LYS A 346 4.66 -11.77 11.14
CA LYS A 346 5.27 -11.50 12.46
C LYS A 346 4.41 -11.93 13.65
N PRO A 347 3.12 -11.51 13.77
CA PRO A 347 2.30 -11.93 14.91
C PRO A 347 2.15 -13.45 15.02
N GLY A 348 2.05 -14.16 13.90
CA GLY A 348 1.99 -15.63 13.87
C GLY A 348 3.24 -16.28 14.44
N VAL A 349 4.43 -15.79 14.05
CA VAL A 349 5.72 -16.24 14.61
C VAL A 349 5.79 -15.95 16.10
N MET A 350 5.45 -14.73 16.53
CA MET A 350 5.54 -14.34 17.94
C MET A 350 4.55 -15.10 18.83
N LEU A 351 3.36 -15.45 18.31
CA LEU A 351 2.40 -16.32 18.99
C LEU A 351 2.96 -17.74 19.19
N CYS A 352 3.66 -18.28 18.19
CA CYS A 352 4.36 -19.57 18.31
C CYS A 352 5.44 -19.50 19.40
N VAL A 353 6.27 -18.45 19.42
CA VAL A 353 7.30 -18.23 20.46
C VAL A 353 6.66 -18.20 21.85
N GLY A 354 5.61 -17.40 22.04
CA GLY A 354 4.89 -17.31 23.29
C GLY A 354 4.33 -18.66 23.75
N TRP A 355 3.69 -19.40 22.85
CA TRP A 355 3.16 -20.74 23.13
C TRP A 355 4.27 -21.73 23.52
N ALA A 356 5.39 -21.74 22.79
CA ALA A 356 6.51 -22.63 23.03
C ALA A 356 7.18 -22.32 24.39
N ALA A 357 7.39 -21.04 24.71
CA ALA A 357 7.90 -20.62 26.01
C ALA A 357 7.01 -21.14 27.17
N ALA A 358 5.69 -20.99 27.05
CA ALA A 358 4.76 -21.51 28.04
C ALA A 358 4.71 -23.05 28.09
N ALA A 359 4.90 -23.73 26.95
CA ALA A 359 5.00 -25.18 26.90
C ALA A 359 6.29 -25.68 27.58
N LEU A 360 7.43 -25.01 27.37
CA LEU A 360 8.71 -25.32 28.00
C LEU A 360 8.66 -25.11 29.52
N VAL A 361 8.09 -24.00 29.99
CA VAL A 361 7.91 -23.76 31.44
C VAL A 361 7.02 -24.83 32.08
N ARG A 362 5.95 -25.25 31.41
CA ARG A 362 5.10 -26.36 31.90
C ARG A 362 5.86 -27.69 31.88
N ALA A 363 6.61 -27.98 30.84
CA ALA A 363 7.42 -29.19 30.73
C ALA A 363 8.50 -29.24 31.83
N ALA A 364 9.18 -28.13 32.10
CA ALA A 364 10.20 -28.03 33.16
C ALA A 364 9.64 -28.28 34.57
N ARG A 365 8.33 -28.09 34.78
CA ARG A 365 7.65 -28.35 36.06
C ARG A 365 7.17 -29.79 36.23
N ARG A 366 7.18 -30.62 35.17
CA ARG A 366 6.70 -32.01 35.20
C ARG A 366 7.62 -33.03 35.88
N PRO A 367 8.97 -32.92 35.88
CA PRO A 367 9.82 -33.95 36.47
C PRO A 367 9.52 -34.12 37.97
N THR A 368 9.31 -35.38 38.38
CA THR A 368 9.03 -35.74 39.78
C THR A 368 10.29 -35.67 40.64
N ARG A 369 11.46 -36.00 40.05
CA ARG A 369 12.75 -35.92 40.75
C ARG A 369 13.20 -34.45 40.86
N PRO A 370 13.55 -33.96 42.07
CA PRO A 370 13.81 -32.54 42.30
C PRO A 370 15.02 -32.02 41.50
N TRP A 371 16.08 -32.81 41.33
CA TRP A 371 17.26 -32.40 40.58
C TRP A 371 16.98 -32.25 39.07
N ARG A 372 16.16 -33.12 38.47
CA ARG A 372 15.75 -33.02 37.05
C ARG A 372 14.87 -31.81 36.83
N ARG A 373 13.98 -31.52 37.77
CA ARG A 373 13.13 -30.33 37.76
C ARG A 373 13.97 -29.05 37.88
N ARG A 374 14.94 -29.03 38.80
CA ARG A 374 15.90 -27.91 38.94
C ARG A 374 16.69 -27.71 37.65
N LEU A 375 17.32 -28.76 37.11
CA LEU A 375 18.07 -28.68 35.86
C LEU A 375 17.21 -28.15 34.71
N ALA A 376 16.03 -28.73 34.48
CA ALA A 376 15.12 -28.28 33.42
C ALA A 376 14.66 -26.83 33.61
N THR A 377 14.34 -26.43 34.84
CA THR A 377 13.92 -25.04 35.14
C THR A 377 15.08 -24.08 34.92
N THR A 378 16.30 -24.44 35.34
CA THR A 378 17.51 -23.64 35.11
C THR A 378 17.82 -23.52 33.63
N THR A 379 17.75 -24.62 32.86
CA THR A 379 17.96 -24.58 31.40
C THR A 379 16.95 -23.66 30.71
N VAL A 380 15.66 -23.75 31.06
CA VAL A 380 14.64 -22.86 30.50
C VAL A 380 14.87 -21.41 30.93
N ALA A 381 15.21 -21.17 32.18
CA ALA A 381 15.50 -19.82 32.67
C ALA A 381 16.72 -19.19 31.98
N VAL A 382 17.80 -19.96 31.78
CA VAL A 382 18.99 -19.52 31.05
C VAL A 382 18.64 -19.24 29.59
N ALA A 383 17.92 -20.13 28.91
CA ALA A 383 17.51 -19.92 27.52
C ALA A 383 16.63 -18.66 27.37
N CYS A 384 15.63 -18.48 28.25
CA CYS A 384 14.82 -17.26 28.27
C CYS A 384 15.66 -16.01 28.58
N GLY A 385 16.64 -16.11 29.50
CA GLY A 385 17.55 -15.02 29.83
C GLY A 385 18.41 -14.59 28.64
N VAL A 386 19.00 -15.54 27.91
CA VAL A 386 19.79 -15.27 26.70
C VAL A 386 18.95 -14.59 25.64
N VAL A 387 17.75 -15.10 25.34
CA VAL A 387 16.84 -14.48 24.37
C VAL A 387 16.45 -13.07 24.81
N THR A 388 16.11 -12.89 26.10
CA THR A 388 15.70 -11.57 26.62
C THR A 388 16.84 -10.55 26.55
N LEU A 389 18.07 -10.94 26.89
CA LEU A 389 19.24 -10.06 26.82
C LEU A 389 19.57 -9.68 25.38
N ASP A 390 19.50 -10.63 24.45
CA ASP A 390 19.74 -10.35 23.03
C ASP A 390 18.66 -9.43 22.44
N VAL A 391 17.37 -9.70 22.73
CA VAL A 391 16.26 -8.82 22.35
C VAL A 391 16.44 -7.43 22.92
N ALA A 392 16.79 -7.28 24.20
CA ALA A 392 16.98 -5.98 24.82
C ALA A 392 18.17 -5.21 24.21
N ARG A 393 19.26 -5.91 23.85
CA ARG A 393 20.41 -5.34 23.15
C ARG A 393 20.02 -4.85 21.76
N VAL A 394 19.44 -5.73 20.94
CA VAL A 394 19.04 -5.41 19.56
C VAL A 394 17.96 -4.33 19.53
N ALA A 395 17.01 -4.34 20.47
CA ALA A 395 16.03 -3.27 20.64
C ALA A 395 16.70 -1.92 20.90
N ARG A 396 17.66 -1.87 21.83
CA ARG A 396 18.41 -0.64 22.14
C ARG A 396 19.20 -0.15 20.94
N ASP A 397 19.96 -1.04 20.30
CA ASP A 397 20.82 -0.71 19.16
C ASP A 397 19.98 -0.27 17.94
N GLY A 398 18.78 -0.84 17.79
CA GLY A 398 17.80 -0.47 16.76
C GLY A 398 16.94 0.76 17.11
N GLY A 399 17.20 1.46 18.22
CA GLY A 399 16.50 2.69 18.59
C GLY A 399 15.05 2.48 19.05
N VAL A 400 14.69 1.28 19.52
CA VAL A 400 13.37 1.00 20.09
C VAL A 400 13.18 1.84 21.35
N GLY A 401 12.08 2.60 21.40
CA GLY A 401 11.79 3.55 22.47
C GLY A 401 12.25 4.98 22.17
N THR A 402 12.99 5.21 21.08
CA THR A 402 13.38 6.55 20.64
C THR A 402 12.29 7.14 19.74
N ILE A 403 11.77 8.31 20.12
CA ILE A 403 10.67 8.99 19.43
C ILE A 403 11.14 10.36 18.99
N ALA A 404 10.90 10.71 17.72
CA ALA A 404 11.16 12.06 17.24
C ALA A 404 10.15 13.05 17.85
N ARG A 405 10.62 13.88 18.77
CA ARG A 405 9.81 14.95 19.40
C ARG A 405 9.75 16.23 18.58
N ALA A 406 10.68 16.40 17.65
CA ALA A 406 10.74 17.51 16.72
C ALA A 406 11.10 17.00 15.32
N ARG A 407 10.67 17.73 14.29
CA ARG A 407 10.74 17.36 12.87
C ARG A 407 12.18 17.15 12.39
N ALA A 408 13.13 17.82 13.02
CA ALA A 408 14.57 17.75 12.72
C ALA A 408 15.40 17.08 13.82
N GLY A 409 14.78 16.27 14.70
CA GLY A 409 15.46 15.63 15.84
C GLY A 409 15.42 16.48 17.11
N GLU A 410 16.25 16.17 18.11
CA GLU A 410 16.21 16.81 19.44
C GLU A 410 17.33 17.86 19.66
N SER A 411 18.00 18.31 18.59
CA SER A 411 19.05 19.33 18.73
C SER A 411 18.46 20.70 19.12
N PRO A 412 19.24 21.60 19.74
CA PRO A 412 18.80 22.96 20.02
C PRO A 412 18.27 23.71 18.79
N GLU A 413 18.88 23.48 17.62
CA GLU A 413 18.45 24.04 16.34
C GLU A 413 17.10 23.48 15.91
N ALA A 414 16.86 22.18 16.12
CA ALA A 414 15.57 21.56 15.84
C ALA A 414 14.45 22.12 16.73
N LEU A 415 14.74 22.35 18.02
CA LEU A 415 13.77 22.99 18.93
C LEU A 415 13.52 24.46 18.59
N ALA A 416 14.52 25.18 18.09
CA ALA A 416 14.34 26.53 17.56
C ALA A 416 13.44 26.52 16.32
N PHE A 417 13.69 25.58 15.39
CA PHE A 417 12.85 25.38 14.22
C PHE A 417 11.38 25.14 14.57
N GLU A 418 11.06 24.33 15.60
CA GLU A 418 9.67 24.11 16.01
C GLU A 418 8.96 25.38 16.49
N ARG A 419 9.68 26.28 17.18
CA ARG A 419 9.11 27.58 17.59
C ARG A 419 8.89 28.48 16.38
N ASP A 420 9.90 28.62 15.54
CA ASP A 420 9.84 29.41 14.31
C ASP A 420 8.72 28.90 13.39
N TRP A 421 8.52 27.58 13.34
CA TRP A 421 7.44 26.95 12.58
C TRP A 421 6.06 27.25 13.15
N ALA A 422 5.88 27.23 14.46
CA ALA A 422 4.62 27.62 15.09
C ALA A 422 4.27 29.10 14.83
N ASP A 423 5.27 29.99 14.86
CA ASP A 423 5.11 31.40 14.53
C ASP A 423 4.75 31.58 13.04
N ALA A 424 5.43 30.86 12.15
CA ALA A 424 5.12 30.84 10.72
C ALA A 424 3.68 30.36 10.45
N LEU A 425 3.23 29.28 11.09
CA LEU A 425 1.86 28.77 10.95
C LEU A 425 0.83 29.80 11.43
N THR A 426 1.10 30.51 12.53
CA THR A 426 0.22 31.58 13.03
C THR A 426 0.11 32.73 12.04
N TRP A 427 1.24 33.15 11.47
CA TRP A 427 1.26 34.18 10.42
C TRP A 427 0.50 33.73 9.17
N LEU A 428 0.74 32.50 8.69
CA LEU A 428 0.07 31.95 7.50
C LEU A 428 -1.44 31.83 7.71
N ARG A 429 -1.88 31.41 8.90
CA ARG A 429 -3.30 31.40 9.26
C ARG A 429 -3.92 32.79 9.17
N THR A 430 -3.20 33.79 9.65
CA THR A 430 -3.65 35.18 9.59
C THR A 430 -3.80 35.64 8.14
N GLN A 431 -2.84 35.33 7.26
CA GLN A 431 -2.95 35.62 5.83
C GLN A 431 -4.15 34.90 5.20
N TRP A 432 -4.34 33.62 5.52
CA TRP A 432 -5.48 32.85 5.00
C TRP A 432 -6.83 33.44 5.43
N GLN A 433 -6.95 33.94 6.67
CA GLN A 433 -8.18 34.57 7.15
C GLN A 433 -8.49 35.90 6.46
N HIS A 434 -7.47 36.63 5.99
CA HIS A 434 -7.61 37.92 5.30
C HIS A 434 -7.46 37.79 3.77
N ARG A 435 -7.71 36.60 3.23
CA ARG A 435 -7.56 36.34 1.79
C ARG A 435 -8.65 37.03 0.96
N ASP A 436 -8.26 37.54 -0.20
CA ASP A 436 -9.19 38.10 -1.20
C ASP A 436 -9.80 37.02 -2.12
N GLY A 437 -9.30 35.78 -2.04
CA GLY A 437 -9.74 34.67 -2.86
C GLY A 437 -9.04 33.37 -2.50
N PHE A 438 -9.41 32.28 -3.17
CA PHE A 438 -8.77 30.98 -2.97
C PHE A 438 -7.32 30.99 -3.48
N TYR A 439 -6.42 30.46 -2.67
CA TYR A 439 -5.03 30.15 -3.04
C TYR A 439 -4.52 28.99 -2.19
N ARG A 440 -3.37 28.42 -2.57
CA ARG A 440 -2.66 27.40 -1.79
C ARG A 440 -1.37 27.95 -1.20
N ILE A 441 -0.92 27.29 -0.13
CA ILE A 441 0.41 27.48 0.44
C ILE A 441 1.25 26.25 0.07
N ALA A 442 2.37 26.45 -0.60
CA ALA A 442 3.31 25.39 -0.91
C ALA A 442 4.36 25.23 0.19
N TYR A 443 4.73 23.99 0.49
CA TYR A 443 5.71 23.65 1.52
C TYR A 443 6.85 22.83 0.92
N GLU A 444 8.06 23.41 0.92
CA GLU A 444 9.29 22.78 0.47
C GLU A 444 10.07 22.23 1.67
N THR A 445 10.44 20.95 1.61
CA THR A 445 11.25 20.30 2.63
C THR A 445 12.65 19.97 2.11
N VAL A 446 13.65 19.92 2.99
CA VAL A 446 15.06 19.61 2.65
C VAL A 446 15.21 18.30 1.86
N SER A 447 14.37 17.31 2.16
CA SER A 447 14.31 16.03 1.47
C SER A 447 12.99 15.90 0.73
N ARG A 448 13.01 15.34 -0.50
CA ARG A 448 11.80 14.94 -1.23
C ARG A 448 10.87 14.05 -0.38
N HIS A 449 11.45 13.23 0.49
CA HIS A 449 10.74 12.33 1.39
C HIS A 449 10.52 12.92 2.80
N GLY A 450 10.79 14.21 3.02
CA GLY A 450 10.47 14.86 4.28
C GLY A 450 8.97 15.14 4.37
N HIS A 451 8.25 14.56 5.34
CA HIS A 451 6.81 14.80 5.50
C HIS A 451 6.47 15.73 6.67
N GLY A 452 7.49 16.23 7.37
CA GLY A 452 7.31 16.99 8.61
C GLY A 452 6.37 18.20 8.50
N LEU A 453 6.21 18.82 7.32
CA LEU A 453 5.36 20.01 7.15
C LEU A 453 3.95 19.69 6.61
N ALA A 454 3.62 18.42 6.40
CA ALA A 454 2.33 18.01 5.82
C ALA A 454 1.12 18.28 6.72
N ASP A 455 1.35 18.55 8.02
CA ASP A 455 0.34 18.88 9.04
C ASP A 455 -0.05 20.36 9.08
N ALA A 456 0.56 21.22 8.25
CA ALA A 456 0.26 22.64 8.22
C ALA A 456 -1.24 22.98 8.11
N PRO A 457 -2.06 22.31 7.27
CA PRO A 457 -3.50 22.59 7.17
C PRO A 457 -4.26 22.48 8.49
N VAL A 458 -3.78 21.63 9.40
CA VAL A 458 -4.43 21.40 10.71
C VAL A 458 -4.33 22.63 11.61
N PHE A 459 -3.33 23.48 11.37
CA PHE A 459 -3.08 24.70 12.15
C PHE A 459 -3.48 25.97 11.42
N THR A 460 -3.42 25.98 10.09
CA THR A 460 -3.73 27.16 9.27
C THR A 460 -5.15 27.19 8.75
N ASP A 461 -5.85 26.05 8.74
CA ASP A 461 -7.09 25.82 8.00
C ASP A 461 -6.96 26.13 6.49
N ALA A 462 -5.73 26.26 5.98
CA ALA A 462 -5.43 26.68 4.62
C ALA A 462 -5.08 25.48 3.72
N PRO A 463 -5.51 25.48 2.45
CA PRO A 463 -5.06 24.53 1.43
C PRO A 463 -3.54 24.50 1.29
N ALA A 464 -2.99 23.28 1.22
CA ALA A 464 -1.57 23.03 1.23
C ALA A 464 -1.10 22.19 0.04
N TYR A 465 -0.03 22.64 -0.60
CA TYR A 465 0.71 21.82 -1.55
C TYR A 465 2.05 21.41 -0.95
N LYS A 466 2.22 20.12 -0.66
CA LYS A 466 3.53 19.61 -0.26
C LYS A 466 4.37 19.34 -1.50
N ILE A 467 5.50 20.03 -1.66
CA ILE A 467 6.45 19.75 -2.73
C ILE A 467 7.19 18.44 -2.41
N GLY A 468 7.15 17.50 -3.36
CA GLY A 468 7.76 16.18 -3.23
C GLY A 468 6.82 15.09 -2.69
N TYR A 469 7.37 13.88 -2.53
CA TYR A 469 6.61 12.66 -2.28
C TYR A 469 5.68 12.78 -1.07
N THR A 470 4.41 12.41 -1.21
CA THR A 470 3.48 12.34 -0.07
C THR A 470 2.97 10.90 0.12
N PRO A 471 3.38 10.21 1.20
CA PRO A 471 2.98 8.86 1.53
C PRO A 471 1.53 8.85 2.02
N GLY A 472 0.99 7.66 2.26
CA GLY A 472 -0.35 7.51 2.86
C GLY A 472 -1.52 7.94 1.98
N GLU A 473 -1.29 8.68 0.90
CA GLU A 473 -2.29 8.97 -0.12
C GLU A 473 -2.15 7.98 -1.28
N THR A 474 -3.25 7.39 -1.71
CA THR A 474 -3.26 6.40 -2.79
C THR A 474 -3.74 7.00 -4.09
N PHE A 475 -4.15 8.27 -4.14
CA PHE A 475 -4.55 8.91 -5.39
C PHE A 475 -3.44 8.90 -6.46
N VAL A 476 -3.81 8.70 -7.72
CA VAL A 476 -2.86 8.59 -8.84
C VAL A 476 -2.25 9.95 -9.22
N HIS A 477 -3.03 11.03 -9.14
CA HIS A 477 -2.62 12.41 -9.47
C HIS A 477 -1.90 13.14 -8.33
N ARG A 478 -1.08 12.41 -7.58
CA ARG A 478 -0.17 13.01 -6.60
C ARG A 478 0.98 13.67 -7.33
N LEU A 479 1.36 14.84 -6.82
CA LEU A 479 2.38 15.68 -7.42
C LEU A 479 3.57 15.86 -6.53
N ASP A 480 4.74 15.72 -7.15
CA ASP A 480 6.05 15.87 -6.51
C ASP A 480 6.83 17.08 -7.09
N ALA A 481 6.18 17.91 -7.91
CA ALA A 481 6.77 18.91 -8.80
C ALA A 481 6.92 20.30 -8.15
N ASP A 482 8.00 21.02 -8.46
CA ASP A 482 8.28 22.38 -7.99
C ASP A 482 8.34 23.41 -9.13
N GLU A 483 7.95 23.03 -10.36
CA GLU A 483 8.03 23.94 -11.50
C GLU A 483 7.09 25.14 -11.33
N PRO A 484 7.52 26.36 -11.70
CA PRO A 484 6.70 27.56 -11.58
C PRO A 484 5.32 27.44 -12.23
N THR A 485 5.23 26.81 -13.41
CA THR A 485 3.97 26.60 -14.12
C THR A 485 2.99 25.72 -13.34
N VAL A 486 3.49 24.70 -12.65
CA VAL A 486 2.66 23.82 -11.80
C VAL A 486 2.17 24.60 -10.57
N LEU A 487 3.06 25.35 -9.91
CA LEU A 487 2.71 26.18 -8.77
C LEU A 487 1.69 27.28 -9.12
N ASP A 488 1.78 27.85 -10.32
CA ASP A 488 0.84 28.83 -10.85
C ASP A 488 -0.55 28.23 -11.05
N ARG A 489 -0.63 27.07 -11.73
CA ARG A 489 -1.88 26.33 -11.92
C ARG A 489 -2.50 25.88 -10.60
N LEU A 490 -1.67 25.51 -9.60
CA LEU A 490 -2.12 25.19 -8.24
C LEU A 490 -2.61 26.41 -7.46
N ARG A 491 -2.47 27.63 -8.01
CA ARG A 491 -2.80 28.90 -7.37
C ARG A 491 -1.99 29.11 -6.08
N VAL A 492 -0.70 28.76 -6.11
CA VAL A 492 0.19 28.93 -4.95
C VAL A 492 0.57 30.39 -4.80
N ARG A 493 0.11 31.02 -3.70
CA ARG A 493 0.48 32.40 -3.33
C ARG A 493 1.74 32.44 -2.48
N TYR A 494 1.86 31.54 -1.51
CA TYR A 494 3.01 31.50 -0.59
C TYR A 494 3.78 30.21 -0.74
N LEU A 495 5.10 30.31 -0.90
CA LEU A 495 6.04 29.20 -0.84
C LEU A 495 6.82 29.29 0.47
N VAL A 496 6.65 28.28 1.32
CA VAL A 496 7.36 28.14 2.59
C VAL A 496 8.53 27.20 2.40
N THR A 497 9.75 27.70 2.61
CA THR A 497 10.99 27.00 2.25
C THR A 497 12.10 27.24 3.27
N VAL A 498 13.04 26.29 3.32
CA VAL A 498 14.29 26.38 4.11
C VAL A 498 15.55 26.39 3.24
N THR A 499 15.42 26.08 1.94
CA THR A 499 16.51 25.96 0.95
C THR A 499 16.54 27.14 -0.02
N GLY A 500 15.36 27.63 -0.40
CA GLY A 500 15.07 28.93 -1.02
C GLY A 500 15.65 29.21 -2.41
N ARG A 501 14.77 29.22 -3.43
CA ARG A 501 14.87 30.07 -4.65
C ARG A 501 13.47 30.49 -5.14
N GLY A 502 13.35 31.70 -5.70
CA GLY A 502 12.15 32.20 -6.42
C GLY A 502 11.11 32.94 -5.56
N GLY A 503 10.65 34.11 -6.01
CA GLY A 503 9.62 34.94 -5.34
C GLY A 503 10.17 36.05 -4.42
N HIS A 504 9.28 36.91 -3.92
CA HIS A 504 9.61 38.00 -3.00
C HIS A 504 9.45 37.51 -1.56
N GLU A 505 10.48 37.62 -0.72
CA GLU A 505 10.38 37.24 0.70
C GLU A 505 9.50 38.23 1.46
N VAL A 506 8.38 37.75 2.02
CA VAL A 506 7.40 38.59 2.75
C VAL A 506 7.43 38.36 4.26
N ALA A 507 7.99 37.23 4.69
CA ALA A 507 8.21 36.93 6.10
C ALA A 507 9.37 35.95 6.28
N ARG A 508 9.98 35.99 7.48
CA ARG A 508 11.05 35.08 7.90
C ARG A 508 10.88 34.72 9.36
N PHE A 509 11.05 33.44 9.66
CA PHE A 509 11.00 32.87 11.01
C PHE A 509 12.24 31.96 11.17
N GLY A 510 13.31 32.50 11.75
CA GLY A 510 14.61 31.83 11.79
C GLY A 510 15.10 31.40 10.40
N VAL A 511 15.19 30.08 10.17
CA VAL A 511 15.61 29.49 8.88
C VAL A 511 14.46 29.33 7.88
N ILE A 512 13.20 29.50 8.32
CA ILE A 512 12.02 29.38 7.48
C ILE A 512 11.79 30.72 6.77
N ARG A 513 11.66 30.66 5.44
CA ARG A 513 11.39 31.80 4.57
C ARG A 513 10.02 31.62 3.95
N VAL A 514 9.23 32.69 3.89
CA VAL A 514 7.96 32.71 3.17
C VAL A 514 8.09 33.65 1.98
N LEU A 515 7.97 33.07 0.78
CA LEU A 515 8.11 33.76 -0.49
C LEU A 515 6.73 33.95 -1.11
N GLU A 516 6.35 35.17 -1.44
CA GLU A 516 5.09 35.47 -2.14
C GLU A 516 5.30 35.38 -3.66
N ARG A 517 4.29 34.81 -4.33
CA ARG A 517 4.18 34.63 -5.78
C ARG A 517 2.91 35.34 -6.26
N PRO A 518 2.93 35.95 -7.46
CA PRO A 518 1.72 36.50 -8.06
C PRO A 518 0.72 35.38 -8.35
N LEU A 519 -0.55 35.61 -8.05
CA LEU A 519 -1.64 34.71 -8.45
C LEU A 519 -2.02 35.02 -9.89
N VAL A 520 -1.73 34.08 -10.78
CA VAL A 520 -1.93 34.26 -12.23
C VAL A 520 -3.02 33.37 -12.83
N ALA A 521 -3.41 32.29 -12.14
CA ALA A 521 -4.39 31.32 -12.65
C ALA A 521 -5.72 31.37 -11.87
N ALA A 522 -6.81 31.13 -12.57
CA ALA A 522 -8.14 30.89 -12.00
C ALA A 522 -8.39 29.38 -11.78
N ILE A 523 -9.57 28.96 -11.31
CA ILE A 523 -9.91 27.53 -11.19
C ILE A 523 -10.13 26.87 -12.55
N ALA A 524 -10.48 27.65 -13.58
CA ALA A 524 -10.67 27.20 -14.94
C ALA A 524 -10.16 28.25 -15.93
N GLU A 525 -9.75 27.83 -17.11
CA GLU A 525 -9.31 28.70 -18.19
C GLU A 525 -9.68 28.12 -19.57
N LEU A 526 -9.71 29.00 -20.57
CA LEU A 526 -9.83 28.61 -21.97
C LEU A 526 -8.45 28.57 -22.61
N GLU A 527 -8.19 27.48 -23.32
CA GLU A 527 -7.08 27.38 -24.23
C GLU A 527 -7.59 27.47 -25.66
N GLY A 528 -7.61 28.68 -26.19
CA GLY A 528 -8.20 29.02 -27.48
C GLY A 528 -8.89 30.39 -27.44
N PRO A 529 -9.59 30.79 -28.50
CA PRO A 529 -10.41 32.00 -28.50
C PRO A 529 -11.60 31.88 -27.53
N GLY A 530 -12.12 33.03 -27.09
CA GLY A 530 -13.30 33.12 -26.24
C GLY A 530 -13.03 33.83 -24.92
N SER A 531 -14.09 33.99 -24.13
CA SER A 531 -14.07 34.53 -22.78
C SER A 531 -14.77 33.57 -21.83
N LEU A 532 -14.30 33.54 -20.58
CA LEU A 532 -14.81 32.66 -19.54
C LEU A 532 -15.09 33.47 -18.29
N GLN A 533 -16.30 33.35 -17.76
CA GLN A 533 -16.73 33.96 -16.51
C GLN A 533 -17.05 32.86 -15.50
N ILE A 534 -16.28 32.80 -14.41
CA ILE A 534 -16.57 31.88 -13.30
C ILE A 534 -17.66 32.52 -12.44
N THR A 535 -18.83 31.89 -12.41
CA THR A 535 -19.97 32.32 -11.57
C THR A 535 -19.91 31.67 -10.18
N ARG A 536 -19.26 30.51 -10.07
CA ARG A 536 -19.03 29.81 -8.80
C ARG A 536 -17.69 29.07 -8.77
N ASP A 537 -16.87 29.32 -7.75
CA ASP A 537 -15.59 28.64 -7.47
C ASP A 537 -15.67 27.92 -6.10
N ASP A 538 -16.35 26.77 -6.04
CA ASP A 538 -16.54 25.98 -4.81
C ASP A 538 -16.37 24.46 -5.04
N PRO A 539 -15.17 24.01 -5.45
CA PRO A 539 -14.90 22.60 -5.73
C PRO A 539 -15.01 21.67 -4.52
N ASP A 540 -15.02 22.20 -3.29
CA ASP A 540 -15.18 21.40 -2.06
C ASP A 540 -16.65 21.24 -1.65
N GLY A 541 -17.53 22.14 -2.13
CA GLY A 541 -18.97 22.14 -1.89
C GLY A 541 -19.75 21.55 -3.07
N ASP A 542 -20.47 22.42 -3.80
CA ASP A 542 -21.37 21.99 -4.88
C ASP A 542 -20.73 21.98 -6.27
N GLY A 543 -19.48 22.44 -6.41
CA GLY A 543 -18.72 22.38 -7.66
C GLY A 543 -18.29 23.74 -8.22
N VAL A 544 -17.99 23.75 -9.52
CA VAL A 544 -17.56 24.94 -10.26
C VAL A 544 -18.59 25.24 -11.34
N GLU A 545 -19.04 26.49 -11.42
CA GLU A 545 -19.97 26.98 -12.46
C GLU A 545 -19.32 28.12 -13.22
N LEU A 546 -19.46 28.09 -14.54
CA LEU A 546 -18.88 29.10 -15.43
C LEU A 546 -19.69 29.26 -16.71
N ASP A 547 -19.61 30.44 -17.32
CA ASP A 547 -20.19 30.75 -18.62
C ASP A 547 -19.08 31.00 -19.64
N ILE A 548 -19.23 30.47 -20.84
CA ILE A 548 -18.29 30.63 -21.96
C ILE A 548 -18.98 31.36 -23.11
N ASP A 549 -18.28 32.30 -23.73
CA ASP A 549 -18.72 33.04 -24.91
C ASP A 549 -17.57 33.22 -25.92
N GLY A 550 -17.86 33.07 -27.22
CA GLY A 550 -16.90 33.27 -28.30
C GLY A 550 -15.86 32.16 -28.47
N SER A 551 -16.17 30.94 -28.03
CA SER A 551 -15.31 29.76 -28.22
C SER A 551 -15.28 29.31 -29.69
N GLY A 552 -14.09 28.93 -30.17
CA GLY A 552 -13.87 28.34 -31.49
C GLY A 552 -13.76 26.80 -31.46
N PRO A 553 -13.74 26.13 -32.63
CA PRO A 553 -13.75 24.65 -32.74
C PRO A 553 -12.61 23.93 -32.02
N ASP A 554 -11.45 24.60 -31.88
CA ASP A 554 -10.25 24.05 -31.22
C ASP A 554 -10.07 24.55 -29.79
N THR A 555 -11.06 25.25 -29.23
CA THR A 555 -10.99 25.79 -27.86
C THR A 555 -11.18 24.67 -26.87
N ALA A 556 -10.30 24.60 -25.86
CA ALA A 556 -10.44 23.67 -24.76
C ALA A 556 -10.74 24.40 -23.45
N LEU A 557 -11.71 23.90 -22.69
CA LEU A 557 -11.95 24.27 -21.31
C LEU A 557 -11.05 23.40 -20.43
N VAL A 558 -10.20 24.02 -19.61
CA VAL A 558 -9.28 23.33 -18.70
C VAL A 558 -9.54 23.76 -17.27
N PHE A 559 -9.81 22.80 -16.39
CA PHE A 559 -9.95 23.00 -14.96
C PHE A 559 -8.64 22.70 -14.25
N ASN A 560 -8.21 23.60 -13.35
CA ASN A 560 -7.08 23.42 -12.46
C ASN A 560 -7.47 22.50 -11.28
N LEU A 561 -8.02 21.33 -11.61
CA LEU A 561 -8.49 20.27 -10.73
C LEU A 561 -8.02 18.91 -11.29
N ALA A 562 -7.65 18.00 -10.39
CA ALA A 562 -7.28 16.64 -10.78
C ALA A 562 -8.50 15.86 -11.27
N GLY A 563 -8.31 15.09 -12.34
CA GLY A 563 -9.33 14.16 -12.84
C GLY A 563 -9.73 13.15 -11.77
N TYR A 564 -11.03 12.94 -11.58
CA TYR A 564 -11.53 11.90 -10.69
C TYR A 564 -12.87 11.40 -11.23
N PRO A 565 -13.14 10.08 -11.26
CA PRO A 565 -14.30 9.57 -11.98
C PRO A 565 -15.63 10.08 -11.44
N ARG A 566 -15.71 10.61 -10.19
CA ARG A 566 -16.92 11.25 -9.63
C ARG A 566 -17.21 12.65 -10.16
N TRP A 567 -16.27 13.29 -10.85
CA TRP A 567 -16.53 14.54 -11.53
C TRP A 567 -17.42 14.31 -12.74
N ARG A 568 -18.54 15.03 -12.78
CA ARG A 568 -19.43 15.14 -13.94
C ARG A 568 -19.31 16.55 -14.49
N LEU A 569 -19.07 16.65 -15.78
CA LEU A 569 -19.02 17.92 -16.49
C LEU A 569 -20.33 18.05 -17.28
N LEU A 570 -21.06 19.12 -17.05
CA LEU A 570 -22.34 19.42 -17.70
C LEU A 570 -22.19 20.69 -18.54
N HIS A 571 -22.76 20.69 -19.74
CA HIS A 571 -22.91 21.85 -20.62
C HIS A 571 -24.40 22.02 -20.91
N ASP A 572 -24.96 23.16 -20.52
CA ASP A 572 -26.40 23.46 -20.60
C ASP A 572 -27.31 22.35 -20.03
N GLY A 573 -26.81 21.65 -18.99
CA GLY A 573 -27.50 20.54 -18.31
C GLY A 573 -27.25 19.15 -18.92
N GLU A 574 -26.57 19.04 -20.05
CA GLU A 574 -26.20 17.77 -20.68
C GLU A 574 -24.77 17.35 -20.29
N GLU A 575 -24.56 16.06 -20.05
CA GLU A 575 -23.25 15.56 -19.64
C GLU A 575 -22.27 15.48 -20.82
N VAL A 576 -21.11 16.12 -20.65
CA VAL A 576 -20.02 16.15 -21.61
C VAL A 576 -18.86 15.31 -21.09
N ALA A 577 -18.27 14.50 -21.96
CA ALA A 577 -17.08 13.74 -21.63
C ALA A 577 -15.88 14.68 -21.44
N TRP A 578 -15.19 14.54 -20.31
CA TRP A 578 -13.91 15.17 -20.07
C TRP A 578 -12.77 14.16 -20.24
N HIS A 579 -11.56 14.68 -20.44
CA HIS A 579 -10.34 13.89 -20.55
C HIS A 579 -9.23 14.52 -19.69
N GLU A 580 -8.17 13.74 -19.52
CA GLU A 580 -7.00 14.09 -18.73
C GLU A 580 -5.97 14.84 -19.58
N ARG A 581 -5.50 16.00 -19.09
CA ARG A 581 -4.56 16.88 -19.79
C ARG A 581 -3.30 17.17 -18.96
N ALA A 582 -2.12 16.91 -19.51
CA ALA A 582 -0.84 17.21 -18.87
C ALA A 582 -0.52 18.72 -18.89
N ILE A 583 0.06 19.27 -17.81
CA ILE A 583 0.44 20.69 -17.72
C ILE A 583 1.72 21.02 -18.51
N THR A 584 2.74 20.15 -18.47
CA THR A 584 4.10 20.49 -18.93
C THR A 584 4.44 19.95 -20.33
N ARG A 585 3.52 19.25 -21.01
CA ARG A 585 3.74 18.72 -22.37
C ARG A 585 2.62 19.10 -23.31
N SER A 586 3.02 19.56 -24.51
CA SER A 586 2.10 20.10 -25.51
C SER A 586 1.24 19.05 -26.21
N HIS A 587 1.65 17.80 -26.42
CA HIS A 587 0.85 16.82 -27.17
C HIS A 587 1.01 15.37 -26.68
N ARG A 588 -0.02 14.83 -26.01
CA ARG A 588 -0.33 13.41 -26.01
C ARG A 588 -1.84 13.23 -26.23
N PRO A 589 -2.28 12.47 -27.23
CA PRO A 589 -3.69 12.08 -27.34
C PRO A 589 -4.01 11.06 -26.24
N GLN A 590 -5.11 11.31 -25.52
CA GLN A 590 -5.90 10.36 -24.72
C GLN A 590 -5.08 9.29 -23.98
N LEU A 591 -4.60 9.63 -22.79
CA LEU A 591 -4.25 8.60 -21.80
C LEU A 591 -5.56 8.09 -21.20
N GLY A 592 -5.75 6.78 -21.18
CA GLY A 592 -6.79 6.18 -20.35
C GLY A 592 -6.52 6.50 -18.88
N TYR A 593 -7.56 6.43 -18.06
CA TYR A 593 -7.46 6.59 -16.61
C TYR A 593 -6.38 5.61 -16.07
N GLY A 594 -5.28 6.13 -15.51
CA GLY A 594 -4.15 5.33 -15.01
C GLY A 594 -2.91 5.20 -15.92
N ASP A 595 -2.93 5.71 -17.15
CA ASP A 595 -1.78 5.69 -18.08
C ASP A 595 -0.76 6.83 -17.82
N SER A 596 -0.91 7.56 -16.71
CA SER A 596 0.03 8.60 -16.26
C SER A 596 1.36 7.95 -15.83
N ALA A 597 2.22 7.68 -16.80
CA ALA A 597 3.54 7.07 -16.63
C ALA A 597 4.54 7.89 -15.79
N ARG A 598 4.10 8.95 -15.09
CA ARG A 598 4.95 9.88 -14.34
C ARG A 598 4.34 10.37 -13.02
N PRO A 599 5.07 10.29 -11.88
CA PRO A 599 4.76 11.01 -10.63
C PRO A 599 4.85 12.53 -10.71
N ASP A 600 5.46 13.04 -11.77
CA ASP A 600 5.83 14.43 -11.99
C ASP A 600 4.96 15.14 -13.03
N GLU A 601 4.03 14.43 -13.69
CA GLU A 601 3.22 15.02 -14.76
C GLU A 601 1.79 15.28 -14.25
N PRO A 602 1.48 16.52 -13.81
CA PRO A 602 0.15 16.86 -13.38
C PRO A 602 -0.84 16.76 -14.51
N ILE A 603 -1.97 16.16 -14.17
CA ILE A 603 -3.08 15.93 -15.07
C ILE A 603 -4.28 16.69 -14.56
N LEU A 604 -4.81 17.53 -15.45
CA LEU A 604 -5.96 18.38 -15.24
C LEU A 604 -7.17 17.83 -16.00
N LEU A 605 -8.37 18.18 -15.52
CA LEU A 605 -9.62 17.90 -16.23
C LEU A 605 -9.77 18.88 -17.39
N ALA A 606 -9.98 18.38 -18.60
CA ALA A 606 -10.19 19.20 -19.78
C ALA A 606 -11.32 18.66 -20.67
N ALA A 607 -11.98 19.54 -21.42
CA ALA A 607 -12.99 19.18 -22.42
C ALA A 607 -12.95 20.17 -23.58
N PRO A 608 -13.43 19.79 -24.78
CA PRO A 608 -13.75 20.75 -25.82
C PRO A 608 -14.71 21.81 -25.26
N ALA A 609 -14.39 23.09 -25.44
CA ALA A 609 -15.23 24.19 -25.00
C ALA A 609 -16.31 24.49 -26.06
N ALA A 610 -17.47 24.92 -25.59
CA ALA A 610 -18.56 25.45 -26.38
C ALA A 610 -19.22 26.58 -25.60
N ASP A 611 -19.84 27.52 -26.31
CA ASP A 611 -20.55 28.64 -25.69
C ASP A 611 -21.75 28.13 -24.88
N GLY A 612 -22.03 28.78 -23.76
CA GLY A 612 -23.11 28.40 -22.85
C GLY A 612 -22.65 28.19 -21.41
N HIS A 613 -23.51 27.57 -20.63
CA HIS A 613 -23.33 27.39 -19.20
C HIS A 613 -22.69 26.03 -18.89
N TRP A 614 -21.63 26.03 -18.10
CA TRP A 614 -20.89 24.83 -17.71
C TRP A 614 -20.93 24.61 -16.21
N GLN A 615 -21.10 23.35 -15.80
CA GLN A 615 -21.08 22.94 -14.40
C GLN A 615 -20.16 21.73 -14.22
N LEU A 616 -19.21 21.82 -13.30
CA LEU A 616 -18.41 20.71 -12.84
C LEU A 616 -18.92 20.27 -11.46
N VAL A 617 -19.58 19.12 -11.39
CA VAL A 617 -20.28 18.63 -10.19
C VAL A 617 -19.64 17.35 -9.66
N TYR A 618 -19.50 17.25 -8.34
CA TYR A 618 -18.96 16.06 -7.69
C TYR A 618 -20.07 15.07 -7.29
N GLU A 619 -20.12 13.91 -7.94
CA GLU A 619 -21.12 12.87 -7.69
C GLU A 619 -20.80 12.03 -6.45
N ARG A 620 -21.35 12.42 -5.30
CA ARG A 620 -21.08 11.77 -4.00
C ARG A 620 -21.65 10.36 -3.85
N TRP A 621 -22.68 10.00 -4.61
CA TRP A 621 -23.36 8.71 -4.48
C TRP A 621 -23.49 8.02 -5.82
N ARG A 622 -22.96 6.79 -5.90
CA ARG A 622 -23.05 5.88 -7.03
C ARG A 622 -23.72 4.59 -6.62
N GLY A 623 -24.06 3.76 -7.60
CA GLY A 623 -24.62 2.42 -7.35
C GLY A 623 -23.74 1.57 -6.41
N ALA A 624 -22.42 1.63 -6.56
CA ALA A 624 -21.48 0.91 -5.69
C ALA A 624 -21.55 1.37 -4.22
N ASP A 625 -21.74 2.68 -3.97
CA ASP A 625 -21.91 3.23 -2.61
C ASP A 625 -23.18 2.68 -1.97
N ILE A 626 -24.30 2.75 -2.69
CA ILE A 626 -25.60 2.27 -2.20
C ILE A 626 -25.55 0.77 -1.87
N ILE A 627 -25.00 -0.04 -2.79
CA ILE A 627 -24.85 -1.49 -2.58
C ILE A 627 -23.93 -1.76 -1.38
N GLY A 628 -22.84 -0.99 -1.24
CA GLY A 628 -21.91 -1.09 -0.12
C GLY A 628 -22.59 -0.86 1.23
N TRP A 629 -23.36 0.23 1.35
CA TRP A 629 -24.12 0.54 2.56
C TRP A 629 -25.18 -0.50 2.88
N LEU A 630 -25.94 -0.95 1.88
CA LEU A 630 -26.93 -2.02 2.05
C LEU A 630 -26.28 -3.32 2.56
N ALA A 631 -25.11 -3.69 2.01
CA ALA A 631 -24.35 -4.85 2.47
C ALA A 631 -23.87 -4.68 3.92
N THR A 632 -23.31 -3.52 4.27
CA THR A 632 -22.85 -3.21 5.63
C THR A 632 -23.98 -3.27 6.64
N ILE A 633 -25.11 -2.62 6.36
CA ILE A 633 -26.28 -2.61 7.26
C ILE A 633 -26.84 -4.02 7.41
N THR A 634 -27.00 -4.77 6.32
CA THR A 634 -27.49 -6.15 6.35
C THR A 634 -26.59 -7.03 7.21
N ALA A 635 -25.27 -6.94 7.04
CA ALA A 635 -24.32 -7.71 7.83
C ALA A 635 -24.38 -7.33 9.31
N ALA A 636 -24.46 -6.03 9.63
CA ALA A 636 -24.61 -5.56 11.02
C ALA A 636 -25.89 -6.09 11.68
N LEU A 637 -27.01 -6.09 10.95
CA LEU A 637 -28.29 -6.64 11.43
C LEU A 637 -28.22 -8.16 11.66
N VAL A 638 -27.63 -8.91 10.72
CA VAL A 638 -27.44 -10.36 10.84
C VAL A 638 -26.58 -10.70 12.06
N LEU A 639 -25.44 -10.01 12.21
CA LEU A 639 -24.55 -10.21 13.34
C LEU A 639 -25.19 -9.78 14.67
N GLY A 640 -25.95 -8.69 14.69
CA GLY A 640 -26.71 -8.24 15.86
C GLY A 640 -27.79 -9.24 16.27
N ALA A 641 -28.52 -9.83 15.31
CA ALA A 641 -29.49 -10.89 15.57
C ALA A 641 -28.81 -12.15 16.11
N ALA A 642 -27.69 -12.56 15.51
CA ALA A 642 -26.90 -13.70 15.97
C ALA A 642 -26.33 -13.48 17.38
N TRP A 643 -25.91 -12.25 17.70
CA TRP A 643 -25.44 -11.86 19.02
C TRP A 643 -26.54 -11.93 20.08
N ARG A 644 -27.75 -11.47 19.76
CA ARG A 644 -28.90 -11.49 20.69
C ARG A 644 -29.46 -12.89 20.90
N SER A 645 -29.37 -13.77 19.91
CA SER A 645 -29.93 -15.13 19.95
C SER A 645 -28.89 -16.21 19.58
N PRO A 646 -27.80 -16.32 20.36
CA PRO A 646 -26.67 -17.18 20.03
C PRO A 646 -27.06 -18.67 19.97
N HIS A 647 -28.03 -19.12 20.78
CA HIS A 647 -28.52 -20.49 20.74
C HIS A 647 -29.27 -20.83 19.45
N ARG A 648 -30.12 -19.92 18.95
CA ARG A 648 -30.86 -20.12 17.70
C ARG A 648 -29.93 -20.07 16.49
N ALA A 649 -29.03 -19.08 16.45
CA ALA A 649 -28.01 -18.97 15.42
C ALA A 649 -27.07 -20.19 15.42
N GLY A 650 -26.65 -20.66 16.60
CA GLY A 650 -25.81 -21.84 16.76
C GLY A 650 -26.51 -23.10 16.26
N ALA A 651 -27.76 -23.33 16.68
CA ALA A 651 -28.56 -24.44 16.20
C ALA A 651 -28.76 -24.40 14.67
N TRP A 652 -28.97 -23.21 14.09
CA TRP A 652 -29.07 -23.03 12.64
C TRP A 652 -27.74 -23.36 11.94
N LEU A 653 -26.61 -22.85 12.44
CA LEU A 653 -25.25 -23.13 11.95
C LEU A 653 -24.82 -24.58 12.17
N ASP A 654 -25.42 -25.29 13.13
CA ASP A 654 -25.18 -26.70 13.37
C ASP A 654 -26.05 -27.60 12.48
N ALA A 655 -27.31 -27.22 12.24
CA ALA A 655 -28.27 -28.02 11.48
C ALA A 655 -28.23 -27.82 9.96
N ARG A 656 -27.81 -26.65 9.46
CA ARG A 656 -27.83 -26.35 8.01
C ARG A 656 -26.64 -26.92 7.23
N PRO A 657 -25.39 -26.92 7.74
CA PRO A 657 -24.28 -27.41 6.93
C PRO A 657 -24.31 -28.91 6.66
N SER A 658 -25.07 -29.69 7.44
CA SER A 658 -25.35 -31.11 7.12
C SER A 658 -26.23 -31.26 5.87
N ARG A 659 -26.92 -30.19 5.44
CA ARG A 659 -27.68 -30.15 4.18
C ARG A 659 -26.86 -29.65 3.01
N VAL A 660 -25.71 -29.01 3.27
CA VAL A 660 -24.79 -28.61 2.21
C VAL A 660 -24.03 -29.88 1.81
N PRO A 661 -24.16 -30.35 0.56
CA PRO A 661 -23.46 -31.54 0.13
C PRO A 661 -21.95 -31.35 0.32
N PRO A 662 -21.20 -32.40 0.72
CA PRO A 662 -19.77 -32.27 0.97
C PRO A 662 -18.97 -31.83 -0.26
N TRP A 663 -19.52 -32.06 -1.45
CA TRP A 663 -18.97 -31.60 -2.72
C TRP A 663 -19.17 -30.11 -2.96
N ALA A 664 -20.12 -29.40 -2.34
CA ALA A 664 -20.44 -28.02 -2.71
C ALA A 664 -19.29 -27.03 -2.44
N PRO A 665 -18.62 -27.02 -1.26
CA PRO A 665 -17.43 -26.20 -1.07
C PRO A 665 -16.28 -26.61 -2.00
N ALA A 666 -16.16 -27.91 -2.30
CA ALA A 666 -15.16 -28.41 -3.24
C ALA A 666 -15.44 -27.91 -4.67
N VAL A 667 -16.71 -27.83 -5.08
CA VAL A 667 -17.14 -27.26 -6.36
C VAL A 667 -16.90 -25.75 -6.40
N LEU A 668 -17.20 -25.00 -5.34
CA LEU A 668 -16.89 -23.57 -5.28
C LEU A 668 -15.39 -23.31 -5.37
N ALA A 669 -14.58 -24.09 -4.63
CA ALA A 669 -13.13 -24.02 -4.72
C ALA A 669 -12.64 -24.42 -6.13
N ALA A 670 -13.21 -25.46 -6.72
CA ALA A 670 -12.88 -25.89 -8.08
C ALA A 670 -13.25 -24.83 -9.13
N ILE A 671 -14.37 -24.13 -8.98
CA ILE A 671 -14.76 -23.00 -9.84
C ILE A 671 -13.76 -21.85 -9.68
N ALA A 672 -13.41 -21.46 -8.45
CA ALA A 672 -12.44 -20.40 -8.22
C ALA A 672 -11.06 -20.75 -8.80
N ILE A 673 -10.61 -21.99 -8.60
CA ILE A 673 -9.37 -22.52 -9.20
C ILE A 673 -9.48 -22.57 -10.72
N ALA A 674 -10.60 -23.01 -11.29
CA ALA A 674 -10.81 -23.07 -12.74
C ALA A 674 -10.79 -21.66 -13.36
N ILE A 675 -11.38 -20.66 -12.71
CA ILE A 675 -11.29 -19.25 -13.13
C ILE A 675 -9.83 -18.79 -13.07
N ALA A 676 -9.14 -19.04 -11.96
CA ALA A 676 -7.74 -18.67 -11.80
C ALA A 676 -6.83 -19.35 -12.85
N VAL A 677 -7.01 -20.65 -13.09
CA VAL A 677 -6.28 -21.43 -14.11
C VAL A 677 -6.62 -20.92 -15.51
N ARG A 678 -7.89 -20.66 -15.82
CA ARG A 678 -8.30 -20.09 -17.12
C ARG A 678 -7.61 -18.75 -17.36
N ARG A 679 -7.61 -17.86 -16.37
CA ARG A 679 -6.91 -16.57 -16.45
C ARG A 679 -5.40 -16.75 -16.58
N GLN A 680 -4.81 -17.65 -15.81
CA GLN A 680 -3.40 -18.00 -15.90
C GLN A 680 -3.01 -18.51 -17.29
N LEU A 681 -3.85 -19.37 -17.89
CA LEU A 681 -3.64 -19.90 -19.23
C LEU A 681 -3.83 -18.84 -20.31
N ALA A 682 -4.82 -17.95 -20.16
CA ALA A 682 -4.99 -16.81 -21.04
C ALA A 682 -3.76 -15.89 -20.99
N GLY A 683 -3.38 -15.42 -19.80
CA GLY A 683 -2.19 -14.58 -19.65
C GLY A 683 -0.88 -15.27 -20.07
N ARG A 684 -0.78 -16.60 -19.98
CA ARG A 684 0.36 -17.34 -20.55
C ARG A 684 0.40 -17.30 -22.07
N ARG A 685 -0.76 -17.30 -22.74
CA ARG A 685 -0.85 -17.17 -24.21
C ARG A 685 -0.51 -15.75 -24.62
N ASP A 686 -1.06 -14.77 -23.91
CA ASP A 686 -0.80 -13.34 -24.15
C ASP A 686 0.70 -13.04 -23.98
N ASP A 687 1.35 -13.66 -22.99
CA ASP A 687 2.78 -13.53 -22.73
C ASP A 687 3.69 -14.41 -23.60
N ALA A 688 3.16 -15.40 -24.35
CA ALA A 688 3.97 -16.43 -25.01
C ALA A 688 4.93 -15.86 -26.06
N ASP A 689 4.55 -14.74 -26.65
CA ASP A 689 5.32 -14.04 -27.67
C ASP A 689 6.17 -12.89 -27.12
N LEU A 690 6.21 -12.72 -25.79
CA LEU A 690 7.14 -11.80 -25.15
C LEU A 690 8.56 -12.38 -25.16
N ALA A 691 9.53 -11.55 -25.53
CA ALA A 691 10.94 -11.88 -25.48
C ALA A 691 11.38 -12.36 -24.09
N SER A 692 10.92 -11.69 -23.04
CA SER A 692 11.20 -12.05 -21.65
C SER A 692 10.67 -13.44 -21.26
N THR A 693 9.48 -13.81 -21.75
CA THR A 693 8.89 -15.13 -21.50
C THR A 693 9.66 -16.25 -22.21
N ARG A 694 10.06 -16.04 -23.48
CA ARG A 694 10.88 -17.02 -24.23
C ARG A 694 12.27 -17.19 -23.62
N ALA A 695 12.86 -16.08 -23.15
CA ALA A 695 14.08 -16.07 -22.34
C ALA A 695 13.96 -16.90 -21.07
N TRP A 696 12.87 -16.72 -20.32
CA TRP A 696 12.63 -17.48 -19.11
C TRP A 696 12.42 -18.99 -19.38
N ALA A 697 11.79 -19.34 -20.51
CA ALA A 697 11.61 -20.73 -20.94
C ALA A 697 12.92 -21.41 -21.40
N GLY A 698 13.99 -20.63 -21.66
CA GLY A 698 15.25 -21.14 -22.20
C GLY A 698 15.22 -21.36 -23.70
N ASP A 699 14.26 -20.76 -24.41
CA ASP A 699 14.08 -20.91 -25.86
C ASP A 699 15.02 -20.04 -26.70
N VAL A 700 15.85 -19.22 -26.04
CA VAL A 700 16.69 -18.18 -26.67
C VAL A 700 18.06 -18.13 -26.01
N ALA A 701 19.07 -17.72 -26.77
CA ALA A 701 20.41 -17.53 -26.24
C ALA A 701 20.52 -16.15 -25.58
N ILE A 702 20.98 -16.12 -24.33
CA ILE A 702 21.13 -14.89 -23.54
C ILE A 702 22.60 -14.72 -23.13
N GLU A 703 23.12 -13.51 -23.31
CA GLU A 703 24.45 -13.09 -22.87
C GLU A 703 24.31 -11.86 -21.97
N ALA A 704 24.74 -11.97 -20.70
CA ALA A 704 24.74 -10.88 -19.72
C ALA A 704 23.39 -10.16 -19.47
N LEU A 705 22.27 -10.75 -19.88
CA LEU A 705 20.92 -10.37 -19.44
C LEU A 705 20.35 -11.45 -18.52
N GLU A 706 19.36 -11.09 -17.73
CA GLU A 706 18.57 -12.02 -16.93
C GLU A 706 17.07 -11.73 -17.10
N PHE A 707 16.24 -12.76 -16.91
CA PHE A 707 14.80 -12.55 -16.74
C PHE A 707 14.53 -12.04 -15.32
N ALA A 708 13.75 -10.96 -15.20
CA ALA A 708 13.32 -10.43 -13.91
C ALA A 708 11.93 -9.79 -14.00
N MET A 709 11.41 -9.37 -12.86
CA MET A 709 10.13 -8.67 -12.73
C MET A 709 10.37 -7.24 -12.17
N PRO A 710 11.08 -6.35 -12.89
CA PRO A 710 11.34 -5.01 -12.41
C PRO A 710 10.05 -4.19 -12.27
N ARG A 711 10.12 -3.14 -11.45
CA ARG A 711 9.07 -2.14 -11.39
C ARG A 711 9.31 -1.09 -12.47
N ILE A 712 8.42 -1.04 -13.46
CA ILE A 712 8.44 -0.12 -14.60
C ILE A 712 7.09 0.59 -14.68
N ASP A 713 7.10 1.91 -14.80
CA ASP A 713 5.89 2.73 -14.86
C ASP A 713 4.93 2.39 -13.71
N ARG A 714 5.50 2.19 -12.50
CA ARG A 714 4.86 1.77 -11.26
C ARG A 714 4.29 0.35 -11.23
N ALA A 715 4.29 -0.40 -12.32
CA ALA A 715 3.83 -1.78 -12.38
C ALA A 715 4.99 -2.77 -12.29
N ILE A 716 4.74 -3.95 -11.71
CA ILE A 716 5.69 -5.06 -11.72
C ILE A 716 5.44 -5.86 -13.01
N VAL A 717 6.37 -5.79 -13.95
CA VAL A 717 6.22 -6.36 -15.31
C VAL A 717 7.34 -7.35 -15.62
N PRO A 718 7.09 -8.40 -16.43
CA PRO A 718 8.15 -9.27 -16.92
C PRO A 718 9.09 -8.51 -17.86
N ALA A 719 10.39 -8.74 -17.74
CA ALA A 719 11.37 -8.08 -18.59
C ALA A 719 12.69 -8.86 -18.70
N LEU A 720 13.42 -8.58 -19.77
CA LEU A 720 14.85 -8.83 -19.84
C LEU A 720 15.59 -7.65 -19.22
N VAL A 721 16.50 -7.95 -18.30
CA VAL A 721 17.17 -6.96 -17.48
C VAL A 721 18.69 -7.04 -17.67
N LEU A 722 19.29 -5.86 -17.87
CA LEU A 722 20.72 -5.63 -17.71
C LEU A 722 20.93 -4.90 -16.39
N ARG A 723 21.60 -5.55 -15.44
CA ARG A 723 22.13 -4.90 -14.23
C ARG A 723 23.52 -4.42 -14.54
N SER A 724 23.78 -3.12 -14.38
CA SER A 724 25.10 -2.58 -14.66
C SER A 724 25.47 -1.50 -13.65
N ASP A 725 26.72 -1.55 -13.18
CA ASP A 725 27.40 -0.52 -12.41
C ASP A 725 28.33 0.36 -13.28
N HIS A 726 28.71 -0.14 -14.46
CA HIS A 726 29.69 0.45 -15.39
C HIS A 726 29.25 0.30 -16.87
N ALA A 727 30.19 0.33 -17.81
CA ALA A 727 29.91 0.00 -19.20
C ALA A 727 29.58 -1.49 -19.31
N ALA A 728 28.33 -1.82 -19.62
CA ALA A 728 27.89 -3.20 -19.83
C ALA A 728 27.12 -3.33 -21.13
N ARG A 729 27.19 -4.53 -21.70
CA ARG A 729 26.46 -4.92 -22.89
C ARG A 729 25.87 -6.30 -22.64
N GLY A 730 24.56 -6.40 -22.78
CA GLY A 730 23.84 -7.66 -22.77
C GLY A 730 23.14 -7.88 -24.10
N SER A 731 22.94 -9.13 -24.49
CA SER A 731 22.18 -9.46 -25.69
C SER A 731 21.30 -10.69 -25.52
N VAL A 732 20.22 -10.74 -26.28
CA VAL A 732 19.35 -11.91 -26.44
C VAL A 732 19.21 -12.20 -27.92
N THR A 733 19.34 -13.46 -28.30
CA THR A 733 19.25 -13.94 -29.70
C THR A 733 18.13 -14.96 -29.84
N PHE A 734 17.23 -14.70 -30.78
CA PHE A 734 16.08 -15.51 -31.14
C PHE A 734 16.36 -16.21 -32.47
N ASP A 735 16.55 -17.51 -32.43
CA ASP A 735 16.80 -18.31 -33.64
C ASP A 735 15.48 -18.68 -34.32
N ALA A 736 15.46 -18.59 -35.66
CA ALA A 736 14.37 -19.06 -36.51
C ALA A 736 12.97 -18.50 -36.17
N ILE A 737 12.87 -17.20 -35.88
CA ILE A 737 11.58 -16.54 -35.63
C ILE A 737 11.01 -15.90 -36.91
N THR A 738 9.68 -15.83 -37.00
CA THR A 738 9.00 -14.98 -37.99
C THR A 738 8.66 -13.67 -37.32
N LEU A 739 9.28 -12.57 -37.77
CA LEU A 739 9.03 -11.26 -37.20
C LEU A 739 7.69 -10.69 -37.72
N PRO A 740 6.90 -9.99 -36.89
CA PRO A 740 5.74 -9.25 -37.35
C PRO A 740 6.18 -8.10 -38.27
N ALA A 741 5.30 -7.59 -39.14
CA ALA A 741 5.62 -6.46 -40.01
C ALA A 741 6.09 -5.21 -39.24
N ILE A 742 5.56 -5.04 -38.03
CA ILE A 742 5.95 -4.00 -37.08
C ILE A 742 6.31 -4.69 -35.77
N LEU A 743 7.56 -4.54 -35.33
CA LEU A 743 8.03 -5.02 -34.04
C LEU A 743 7.69 -3.99 -32.97
N HIS A 744 6.84 -4.39 -32.04
CA HIS A 744 6.47 -3.58 -30.88
C HIS A 744 7.33 -3.96 -29.68
N GLY A 745 7.63 -2.98 -28.84
CA GLY A 745 8.36 -3.23 -27.60
C GLY A 745 8.45 -2.00 -26.73
N TRP A 746 9.13 -2.16 -25.60
CA TRP A 746 9.44 -1.06 -24.70
C TRP A 746 10.81 -1.25 -24.07
N VAL A 747 11.46 -0.14 -23.73
CA VAL A 747 12.69 -0.12 -22.95
C VAL A 747 12.62 0.97 -21.89
N ALA A 748 13.10 0.68 -20.68
CA ALA A 748 12.96 1.55 -19.53
C ALA A 748 14.10 1.37 -18.53
N LEU A 749 14.37 2.43 -17.77
CA LEU A 749 15.11 2.35 -16.52
C LEU A 749 14.14 1.98 -15.39
N ALA A 750 14.52 1.05 -14.50
CA ALA A 750 13.67 0.67 -13.38
C ALA A 750 13.36 1.86 -12.46
N ASP A 751 12.12 1.93 -11.95
CA ASP A 751 11.62 3.08 -11.18
C ASP A 751 12.50 3.43 -9.97
N HIS A 752 13.10 2.41 -9.35
CA HIS A 752 13.94 2.59 -8.16
C HIS A 752 15.32 3.20 -8.47
N ASP A 753 15.75 3.17 -9.73
CA ASP A 753 17.08 3.61 -10.15
C ASP A 753 17.06 4.99 -10.83
N VAL A 754 15.89 5.52 -11.19
CA VAL A 754 15.71 6.82 -11.89
C VAL A 754 16.45 7.98 -11.21
N LEU A 755 16.45 8.01 -9.87
CA LEU A 755 17.11 9.10 -9.14
C LEU A 755 18.64 8.96 -9.09
N ARG A 756 19.15 7.73 -9.23
CA ARG A 756 20.57 7.37 -9.03
C ARG A 756 21.34 7.28 -10.33
N ALA A 757 20.72 6.72 -11.37
CA ALA A 757 21.38 6.46 -12.63
C ALA A 757 21.65 7.76 -13.39
N ARG A 758 22.87 7.91 -13.88
CA ARG A 758 23.28 8.94 -14.84
C ARG A 758 24.05 8.25 -15.96
N GLY A 759 23.97 8.77 -17.18
CA GLY A 759 24.71 8.23 -18.32
C GLY A 759 23.84 8.08 -19.56
N HIS A 760 24.17 7.08 -20.37
CA HIS A 760 23.48 6.76 -21.61
C HIS A 760 23.25 5.26 -21.71
N ALA A 761 22.07 4.87 -22.20
CA ALA A 761 21.80 3.50 -22.58
C ALA A 761 20.90 3.48 -23.81
N GLU A 762 21.06 2.45 -24.62
CA GLU A 762 20.30 2.24 -25.85
C GLU A 762 20.02 0.75 -26.06
N LEU A 763 18.86 0.47 -26.64
CA LEU A 763 18.49 -0.85 -27.14
C LEU A 763 18.65 -0.85 -28.66
N VAL A 764 19.55 -1.70 -29.15
CA VAL A 764 19.79 -1.91 -30.58
C VAL A 764 19.12 -3.20 -31.01
N LEU A 765 18.27 -3.12 -32.03
CA LEU A 765 17.58 -4.28 -32.61
C LEU A 765 18.24 -4.65 -33.93
N GLU A 766 18.59 -5.92 -34.08
CA GLU A 766 19.32 -6.44 -35.23
C GLU A 766 18.66 -7.73 -35.74
N VAL A 767 18.77 -7.99 -37.04
CA VAL A 767 18.26 -9.19 -37.69
C VAL A 767 19.27 -9.68 -38.71
N ARG A 768 19.33 -10.99 -38.94
CA ARG A 768 20.04 -11.58 -40.08
C ARG A 768 19.25 -12.74 -40.67
N GLY A 769 19.41 -12.94 -41.97
CA GLY A 769 19.04 -14.20 -42.61
C GLY A 769 19.92 -15.36 -42.12
N PRO A 770 19.58 -16.62 -42.44
CA PRO A 770 20.31 -17.80 -41.97
C PRO A 770 21.82 -17.79 -42.27
N THR A 771 22.23 -17.15 -43.36
CA THR A 771 23.63 -17.06 -43.83
C THR A 771 24.12 -15.63 -44.01
N GLY A 772 23.35 -14.63 -43.53
CA GLY A 772 23.64 -13.21 -43.76
C GLY A 772 24.36 -12.54 -42.59
N ASP A 773 24.87 -11.33 -42.86
CA ASP A 773 25.40 -10.43 -41.83
C ASP A 773 24.27 -9.80 -41.00
N TRP A 774 24.60 -9.37 -39.78
CA TRP A 774 23.68 -8.63 -38.91
C TRP A 774 23.33 -7.28 -39.53
N ARG A 775 22.03 -7.01 -39.65
CA ARG A 775 21.47 -5.73 -40.08
C ARG A 775 20.72 -5.08 -38.93
N ARG A 776 20.94 -3.79 -38.73
CA ARG A 776 20.24 -3.02 -37.69
C ARG A 776 18.84 -2.64 -38.17
N LEU A 777 17.81 -2.99 -37.39
CA LEU A 777 16.43 -2.57 -37.59
C LEU A 777 16.18 -1.17 -37.01
N GLY A 778 16.76 -0.90 -35.85
CA GLY A 778 16.63 0.41 -35.19
C GLY A 778 17.41 0.49 -33.88
N THR A 779 17.53 1.71 -33.39
CA THR A 779 18.11 2.01 -32.07
C THR A 779 17.08 2.80 -31.27
N VAL A 780 16.80 2.33 -30.06
CA VAL A 780 15.85 2.97 -29.14
C VAL A 780 16.62 3.49 -27.93
N PRO A 781 16.73 4.82 -27.75
CA PRO A 781 17.40 5.37 -26.57
C PRO A 781 16.57 5.13 -25.31
N VAL A 782 17.23 4.78 -24.21
CA VAL A 782 16.58 4.63 -22.91
C VAL A 782 16.48 5.99 -22.23
N ARG A 783 15.29 6.29 -21.68
CA ARG A 783 15.09 7.52 -20.90
C ARG A 783 15.68 7.38 -19.50
N MET A 784 16.77 8.10 -19.26
CA MET A 784 17.45 8.11 -17.95
C MET A 784 16.65 8.80 -16.85
N ASN A 785 15.67 9.65 -17.21
CA ASN A 785 14.75 10.28 -16.25
C ASN A 785 13.50 9.43 -15.98
N GLY A 786 13.52 8.14 -16.33
CA GLY A 786 12.42 7.21 -16.12
C GLY A 786 11.28 7.33 -17.13
N GLY A 787 10.34 6.40 -17.02
CA GLY A 787 9.26 6.19 -17.96
C GLY A 787 9.67 5.27 -19.10
N ALA A 788 8.82 4.29 -19.44
CA ALA A 788 9.10 3.42 -20.57
C ALA A 788 9.06 4.16 -21.91
N VAL A 789 10.03 3.86 -22.78
CA VAL A 789 10.02 4.23 -24.19
C VAL A 789 9.37 3.11 -24.96
N ARG A 790 8.09 3.27 -25.30
CA ARG A 790 7.38 2.36 -26.21
C ARG A 790 7.74 2.69 -27.65
N PHE A 791 7.94 1.66 -28.47
CA PHE A 791 8.32 1.83 -29.87
C PHE A 791 7.60 0.83 -30.78
N ALA A 792 7.57 1.17 -32.06
CA ALA A 792 7.04 0.37 -33.16
C ALA A 792 8.00 0.52 -34.34
N ILE A 793 8.77 -0.52 -34.66
CA ILE A 793 9.83 -0.49 -35.67
C ILE A 793 9.46 -1.43 -36.82
N PRO A 794 9.40 -0.95 -38.08
CA PRO A 794 9.19 -1.81 -39.24
C PRO A 794 10.31 -2.85 -39.37
N THR A 795 9.95 -4.11 -39.60
CA THR A 795 10.91 -5.23 -39.66
C THR A 795 11.45 -5.49 -41.07
N ALA A 796 10.75 -5.00 -42.10
CA ALA A 796 11.23 -4.96 -43.47
C ALA A 796 12.03 -3.67 -43.68
N PRO A 797 13.36 -3.73 -43.87
CA PRO A 797 14.13 -2.53 -44.15
C PRO A 797 13.82 -2.08 -45.58
N GLY A 798 13.51 -0.79 -45.78
CA GLY A 798 13.35 -0.24 -47.12
C GLY A 798 14.65 -0.42 -47.92
N GLY A 799 14.60 -1.19 -49.01
CA GLY A 799 15.71 -1.34 -49.97
C GLY A 799 16.63 -2.56 -49.80
N THR A 800 16.16 -3.70 -49.26
CA THR A 800 17.01 -4.92 -49.18
C THR A 800 16.82 -5.88 -50.35
N ASP A 801 17.92 -6.29 -50.98
CA ASP A 801 17.97 -7.34 -52.00
C ASP A 801 17.89 -8.78 -51.43
N ASP A 802 17.76 -8.94 -50.11
CA ASP A 802 17.63 -10.26 -49.46
C ASP A 802 16.16 -10.71 -49.48
N PRO A 803 15.78 -11.72 -50.28
CA PRO A 803 14.38 -12.12 -50.47
C PRO A 803 13.71 -12.59 -49.16
N ALA A 804 14.50 -13.14 -48.23
CA ALA A 804 14.01 -13.63 -46.95
C ALA A 804 13.57 -12.48 -46.03
N LEU A 805 14.23 -11.32 -46.15
CA LEU A 805 13.88 -10.09 -45.41
C LEU A 805 12.85 -9.24 -46.16
N ALA A 806 12.85 -9.28 -47.49
CA ALA A 806 11.96 -8.47 -48.33
C ALA A 806 10.49 -8.94 -48.30
N THR A 807 10.24 -10.23 -48.06
CA THR A 807 8.89 -10.82 -48.09
C THR A 807 8.21 -10.91 -46.72
N GLY A 808 8.90 -10.56 -45.63
CA GLY A 808 8.33 -10.48 -44.27
C GLY A 808 7.81 -11.82 -43.69
N GLY A 809 8.11 -12.96 -44.32
CA GLY A 809 7.49 -14.26 -43.97
C GLY A 809 8.44 -15.44 -43.75
N GLY A 810 9.76 -15.25 -43.91
CA GLY A 810 10.76 -16.30 -43.69
C GLY A 810 11.28 -16.33 -42.25
N PRO A 811 11.75 -17.50 -41.74
CA PRO A 811 12.44 -17.56 -40.45
C PRO A 811 13.77 -16.80 -40.51
N VAL A 812 13.97 -15.91 -39.54
CA VAL A 812 15.19 -15.09 -39.39
C VAL A 812 15.81 -15.33 -38.01
N VAL A 813 17.07 -14.93 -37.86
CA VAL A 813 17.68 -14.80 -36.53
C VAL A 813 17.59 -13.34 -36.12
N ALA A 814 16.89 -13.04 -35.03
CA ALA A 814 16.81 -11.70 -34.47
C ALA A 814 17.67 -11.59 -33.21
N ARG A 815 18.28 -10.43 -32.98
CA ARG A 815 19.06 -10.14 -31.79
C ARG A 815 18.67 -8.77 -31.25
N ALA A 816 18.46 -8.71 -29.95
CA ALA A 816 18.33 -7.45 -29.23
C ALA A 816 19.56 -7.26 -28.35
N VAL A 817 20.24 -6.14 -28.52
CA VAL A 817 21.46 -5.78 -27.79
C VAL A 817 21.16 -4.56 -26.95
N LEU A 818 21.24 -4.71 -25.63
CA LEU A 818 21.13 -3.62 -24.68
C LEU A 818 22.53 -3.19 -24.26
N SER A 819 22.90 -1.94 -24.53
CA SER A 819 24.16 -1.35 -24.10
C SER A 819 23.91 -0.20 -23.14
N ALA A 820 24.74 -0.10 -22.11
CA ALA A 820 24.63 0.93 -21.10
C ALA A 820 26.00 1.39 -20.63
N THR A 821 26.19 2.71 -20.54
CA THR A 821 27.35 3.35 -19.92
C THR A 821 26.82 4.24 -18.82
N LEU A 822 26.81 3.71 -17.59
CA LEU A 822 26.18 4.35 -16.45
C LEU A 822 27.19 4.73 -15.36
N GLN A 823 26.83 5.75 -14.59
CA GLN A 823 27.43 6.08 -13.31
C GLN A 823 26.55 5.50 -12.20
N GLY A 824 27.04 4.44 -11.54
CA GLY A 824 26.34 3.76 -10.46
C GLY A 824 25.50 2.57 -10.91
N THR A 825 25.04 1.77 -9.96
CA THR A 825 24.24 0.58 -10.23
C THR A 825 22.83 0.96 -10.67
N ALA A 826 22.42 0.47 -11.83
CA ALA A 826 21.05 0.58 -12.30
C ALA A 826 20.57 -0.66 -13.04
N THR A 827 19.25 -0.78 -13.10
CA THR A 827 18.52 -1.87 -13.74
C THR A 827 17.84 -1.31 -14.97
N ILE A 828 18.31 -1.71 -16.16
CA ILE A 828 17.65 -1.36 -17.43
C ILE A 828 16.89 -2.58 -17.90
N ALA A 829 15.62 -2.37 -18.26
CA ALA A 829 14.68 -3.41 -18.60
C ALA A 829 14.09 -3.17 -19.99
N PHE A 830 13.84 -4.23 -20.73
CA PHE A 830 13.07 -4.16 -21.97
C PHE A 830 12.24 -5.43 -22.17
N ASP A 831 11.24 -5.32 -23.04
CA ASP A 831 10.56 -6.47 -23.60
C ASP A 831 10.13 -6.20 -25.04
N LEU A 832 9.96 -7.27 -25.81
CA LEU A 832 9.59 -7.24 -27.23
C LEU A 832 8.39 -8.15 -27.47
N GLN A 833 7.43 -7.68 -28.27
CA GLN A 833 6.32 -8.47 -28.75
C GLN A 833 6.70 -9.12 -30.09
N LEU A 834 7.02 -10.41 -30.07
CA LEU A 834 7.60 -11.13 -31.21
C LEU A 834 6.55 -11.69 -32.19
N ALA A 835 5.26 -11.51 -31.92
CA ALA A 835 4.15 -11.87 -32.80
C ALA A 835 3.08 -10.77 -32.78
N PRO A 836 2.24 -10.65 -33.83
CA PRO A 836 1.13 -9.69 -33.82
C PRO A 836 0.21 -9.92 -32.61
N PRO A 837 -0.28 -8.86 -31.94
CA PRO A 837 -1.22 -8.98 -30.83
C PRO A 837 -2.58 -9.57 -31.24
#